data_AF-A0A2B7XJI3-F1
#
_entry.id   AF-A0A2B7XJI3-F1
#
_cell.length_a   1.000
_cell.length_b   1.000
_cell.length_c   1.000
_cell.angle_alpha   90.00
_cell.angle_beta   90.00
_cell.angle_gamma   90.00
#
_symmetry.space_group_name_H-M   'P 1'
#
loop_
_entity.id
_entity.type
_entity.pdbx_description
1 polymer ?
#
loop_
_entity_poly.entity_id
_entity_poly.type
_entity_poly.pdbx_seq_one_letter_code
_entity_poly.pdbx_strand_id
1 'polypeptide(L)'
;MFGMAGNLLTETHGPTELTKTTVCETDSLQEMLDLHHGTDFDTHTPTVNDTITDVTIKTLQAAKPQVPSPDSQLPKQQTQYDAKIKLLSKDSQLSSSTDFLEDDSQGLDRSSRERDSFTDSHHETPSGSMTSASIISPLPPPKSASPNTQMNYKLKADFTPKGQPADSSPDYRKYRPRSSIPARLSASTYAQQCIAAAHASRLNPYALHKGEHALLQDDLCHLHVTVYLNIRNGILRLWTRNPMVSVTREEALGCAKDYRWMNLASLAYDWLVRNGYINFGCIDIPKAPITSKRGRRKDGPTVVIIGAGMAGLGCARQLQGLFQQYPENTTPPKVILLEGRKRIGGRIYSHPLKSLQSDKLAPGLRSTAEMGAQIIVGFDHGNPLDPIIRAQLALRYHLLRDISTIYDIDGTPVDELRDAMAEKLYNDILDRSGAYRHKAVIAPAAEGDRELIDSGRDSSADDGLTIRQYEEAAASGTIGMLLPTKRVRRGVGHKTANVRTSAGVPLADLGATNNHSAAIACQAMGWKLRNGVTSYDSISLDGIARKSKTQSLGTVLDDGIRQYQKLLPLTPKDMRLLNWHFANLEYANAANVGKLSLSGWDQDMGNEFEGEHAQVVGGYQQVPRGLWSLPDKLDVRTGKTVTKISYDPRGVSSNKTFVHCEDGETIQADKIVFTAPLGVLKKGSVKFDPPLPEWKTGPVHRLGFGTMNKVILVFEKSFWDSERDMFGLLREPTIPNSLSQSDYSQNRGRFYLFWNCIKTTGLPVLIALMAGNAAHQAERMTDAEILGEVTSQLRNVFKHVAVPDPLETIVTRWGQDKFANGSYSYVGTDALPGDYDLMAKPIGNLHFAGEATCGTHPATVHGAYLSGLRAASEILESTIGPISFHKPLVSPRSKTANTMSTTAVNGTTSNGTPANGRKRKEPPSIETPAKNGMHPEKPTGAPRSNNSFPSASSLREAYDKAMWEAIIAELGPAELRPAKKPLNPFLLYQKDYWHICKSKCDDARRASTGNANAKAPRDEIRQALGQMWRDAPADIRQPYLDQIAVHRRENDESLEKWKERIIEWERKTYEVKDRWCAANPFDAFEIQATKKHLESMEGVDQKAGAEPEVGRKARRV
;
A
#
# COMPACT_ATOMS: atom_id res chain seq x y z
N MET A 1 -4.63 -6.38 -9.74
CA MET A 1 -4.57 -7.29 -8.56
C MET A 1 -3.98 -8.65 -8.96
N PHE A 2 -4.72 -9.77 -9.04
CA PHE A 2 -4.11 -11.11 -9.24
C PHE A 2 -3.10 -11.17 -10.40
N GLY A 3 -3.51 -10.93 -11.65
CA GLY A 3 -2.61 -10.93 -12.83
C GLY A 3 -1.67 -9.72 -12.97
N MET A 4 -1.40 -8.97 -11.89
CA MET A 4 -0.45 -7.82 -11.90
C MET A 4 0.54 -7.84 -10.72
N ALA A 5 0.30 -8.64 -9.69
CA ALA A 5 1.18 -8.71 -8.52
C ALA A 5 2.52 -9.42 -8.78
N GLY A 6 2.64 -10.21 -9.85
CA GLY A 6 3.83 -11.02 -10.13
C GLY A 6 5.07 -10.24 -10.63
N ASN A 7 4.89 -9.07 -11.25
CA ASN A 7 5.92 -8.43 -12.08
C ASN A 7 6.84 -7.41 -11.35
N LEU A 8 7.13 -7.61 -10.06
CA LEU A 8 8.02 -6.73 -9.28
C LEU A 8 9.04 -7.44 -8.36
N LEU A 9 9.23 -8.76 -8.49
CA LEU A 9 10.05 -9.56 -7.55
C LEU A 9 11.20 -10.39 -8.19
N THR A 10 11.66 -10.03 -9.39
CA THR A 10 12.76 -10.76 -10.08
C THR A 10 13.87 -9.86 -10.64
N GLU A 11 14.58 -9.14 -9.77
CA GLU A 11 15.96 -8.70 -10.06
C GLU A 11 16.94 -9.25 -9.00
N THR A 12 17.60 -10.37 -9.32
CA THR A 12 18.77 -10.86 -8.57
C THR A 12 19.90 -11.16 -9.55
N HIS A 13 20.91 -10.28 -9.60
CA HIS A 13 22.10 -10.52 -10.42
C HIS A 13 22.91 -11.73 -9.91
N GLY A 14 23.24 -12.63 -10.83
CA GLY A 14 24.28 -13.66 -10.67
C GLY A 14 25.08 -13.76 -11.97
N PRO A 15 26.43 -13.81 -11.94
CA PRO A 15 27.25 -13.69 -13.14
C PRO A 15 27.38 -15.00 -13.92
N THR A 16 27.53 -14.90 -15.24
CA THR A 16 27.87 -15.99 -16.14
C THR A 16 29.37 -16.28 -16.12
N GLU A 17 29.77 -17.54 -15.86
CA GLU A 17 31.09 -18.05 -16.22
C GLU A 17 31.04 -18.89 -17.51
N LEU A 18 32.08 -18.78 -18.34
CA LEU A 18 32.24 -19.55 -19.57
C LEU A 18 33.10 -20.78 -19.32
N THR A 19 32.61 -21.97 -19.71
CA THR A 19 33.47 -23.14 -19.96
C THR A 19 33.22 -23.69 -21.37
N LYS A 20 34.26 -23.65 -22.21
CA LYS A 20 34.28 -24.30 -23.54
C LYS A 20 34.84 -25.71 -23.40
N THR A 21 34.15 -26.75 -23.88
CA THR A 21 34.81 -28.00 -24.32
C THR A 21 34.02 -28.74 -25.41
N THR A 22 34.45 -28.50 -26.65
CA THR A 22 34.74 -29.49 -27.71
C THR A 22 33.95 -30.82 -27.79
N VAL A 23 33.10 -30.92 -28.82
CA VAL A 23 32.94 -32.03 -29.81
C VAL A 23 32.97 -33.50 -29.35
N CYS A 24 31.87 -34.21 -29.65
CA CYS A 24 31.92 -35.50 -30.37
C CYS A 24 30.66 -35.69 -31.23
N GLU A 25 30.84 -36.08 -32.49
CA GLU A 25 29.79 -36.51 -33.41
C GLU A 25 29.66 -38.03 -33.36
N THR A 26 28.46 -38.59 -33.56
CA THR A 26 28.29 -39.87 -34.26
C THR A 26 26.85 -40.09 -34.71
N ASP A 27 26.69 -40.09 -36.04
CA ASP A 27 26.00 -41.10 -36.86
C ASP A 27 25.52 -42.40 -36.16
N SER A 28 24.48 -43.11 -36.62
CA SER A 28 23.47 -42.85 -37.68
C SER A 28 22.44 -44.01 -37.71
N LEU A 29 21.68 -44.11 -38.81
CA LEU A 29 20.88 -45.23 -39.34
C LEU A 29 19.35 -45.27 -39.08
N GLN A 30 18.71 -45.89 -40.06
CA GLN A 30 17.34 -45.71 -40.53
C GLN A 30 17.06 -46.84 -41.53
N GLU A 31 15.91 -47.53 -41.45
CA GLU A 31 15.19 -48.26 -42.53
C GLU A 31 13.87 -48.81 -41.92
N MET A 32 12.68 -48.72 -42.54
CA MET A 32 12.10 -49.42 -43.72
C MET A 32 11.84 -50.92 -43.49
N LEU A 33 10.72 -51.55 -43.92
CA LEU A 33 9.47 -51.05 -44.52
C LEU A 33 8.32 -52.10 -44.38
N ASP A 34 7.27 -51.95 -45.20
CA ASP A 34 6.14 -52.85 -45.53
C ASP A 34 5.02 -53.03 -44.48
N LEU A 35 3.72 -52.76 -44.73
CA LEU A 35 2.78 -52.85 -45.90
C LEU A 35 2.04 -54.20 -46.02
N HIS A 36 0.71 -54.16 -45.80
CA HIS A 36 -0.41 -54.82 -46.50
C HIS A 36 -1.68 -54.81 -45.60
N HIS A 37 -2.93 -54.79 -46.09
CA HIS A 37 -3.49 -54.13 -47.27
C HIS A 37 -5.05 -54.09 -47.16
N GLY A 38 -5.69 -52.98 -47.53
CA GLY A 38 -7.14 -52.85 -47.80
C GLY A 38 -8.10 -52.85 -46.59
N THR A 39 -9.35 -52.42 -46.72
CA THR A 39 -10.01 -51.61 -47.79
C THR A 39 -11.38 -51.16 -47.25
N ASP A 40 -11.76 -49.92 -47.56
CA ASP A 40 -13.11 -49.40 -47.86
C ASP A 40 -14.35 -50.03 -47.20
N PHE A 41 -15.19 -49.21 -46.55
CA PHE A 41 -16.27 -48.53 -47.28
C PHE A 41 -16.86 -47.33 -46.53
N ASP A 42 -17.54 -46.45 -47.27
CA ASP A 42 -17.99 -45.13 -46.82
C ASP A 42 -19.46 -45.09 -46.33
N THR A 43 -19.79 -43.96 -45.73
CA THR A 43 -21.08 -43.48 -45.22
C THR A 43 -22.30 -43.64 -46.15
N HIS A 44 -23.52 -43.77 -45.57
CA HIS A 44 -24.57 -42.73 -45.72
C HIS A 44 -25.84 -42.89 -44.83
N THR A 45 -26.30 -41.74 -44.32
CA THR A 45 -27.64 -41.28 -43.87
C THR A 45 -28.86 -42.24 -43.75
N PRO A 46 -29.63 -42.18 -42.64
CA PRO A 46 -30.96 -42.79 -42.50
C PRO A 46 -32.14 -41.81 -42.78
N THR A 47 -33.32 -42.33 -43.13
CA THR A 47 -34.57 -41.56 -43.21
C THR A 47 -35.81 -42.31 -42.66
N VAL A 48 -36.46 -41.69 -41.67
CA VAL A 48 -37.91 -41.41 -41.61
C VAL A 48 -38.90 -42.58 -41.38
N ASN A 49 -39.52 -42.54 -40.20
CA ASN A 49 -40.93 -42.81 -39.85
C ASN A 49 -41.46 -44.15 -39.26
N ASP A 50 -42.26 -43.92 -38.19
CA ASP A 50 -43.62 -44.42 -37.93
C ASP A 50 -43.94 -45.74 -37.20
N THR A 51 -44.21 -45.55 -35.90
CA THR A 51 -45.53 -45.80 -35.23
C THR A 51 -45.87 -47.12 -34.50
N ILE A 52 -46.23 -46.92 -33.22
CA ILE A 52 -47.47 -47.38 -32.54
C ILE A 52 -47.52 -48.77 -31.86
N THR A 53 -48.35 -48.80 -30.80
CA THR A 53 -48.74 -49.89 -29.87
C THR A 53 -47.63 -50.42 -28.94
N ASP A 54 -47.60 -50.18 -27.61
CA ASP A 54 -48.62 -50.08 -26.53
C ASP A 54 -49.04 -51.45 -25.93
N VAL A 55 -49.65 -51.46 -24.72
CA VAL A 55 -50.15 -52.61 -23.92
C VAL A 55 -49.06 -53.41 -23.15
N THR A 56 -49.16 -53.77 -21.86
CA THR A 56 -50.02 -53.35 -20.73
C THR A 56 -49.44 -53.82 -19.37
N ILE A 57 -49.53 -52.95 -18.35
CA ILE A 57 -49.71 -53.18 -16.89
C ILE A 57 -49.42 -54.60 -16.30
N LYS A 58 -48.49 -54.68 -15.31
CA LYS A 58 -48.84 -55.17 -13.94
C LYS A 58 -47.81 -54.87 -12.84
N THR A 59 -48.35 -54.50 -11.68
CA THR A 59 -47.67 -54.16 -10.41
C THR A 59 -47.49 -55.40 -9.53
N LEU A 60 -46.49 -55.38 -8.64
CA LEU A 60 -46.53 -55.72 -7.19
C LEU A 60 -45.06 -55.84 -6.70
N GLN A 61 -44.61 -54.99 -5.76
CA GLN A 61 -44.54 -55.26 -4.31
C GLN A 61 -43.82 -56.58 -3.94
N ALA A 62 -42.87 -56.70 -3.02
CA ALA A 62 -41.98 -55.84 -2.22
C ALA A 62 -41.74 -56.57 -0.87
N ALA A 63 -40.50 -56.95 -0.56
CA ALA A 63 -40.12 -57.42 0.79
C ALA A 63 -38.62 -57.22 1.09
N LYS A 64 -38.33 -56.83 2.34
CA LYS A 64 -37.05 -56.90 3.07
C LYS A 64 -37.28 -57.91 4.24
N PRO A 65 -36.32 -58.31 5.14
CA PRO A 65 -35.06 -57.64 5.53
C PRO A 65 -33.86 -58.57 5.92
N GLN A 66 -32.88 -58.00 6.66
CA GLN A 66 -31.84 -58.63 7.53
C GLN A 66 -30.67 -59.37 6.83
N VAL A 67 -29.36 -59.11 7.03
CA VAL A 67 -28.52 -58.78 8.24
C VAL A 67 -28.37 -60.01 9.16
N PRO A 68 -27.15 -60.60 9.30
CA PRO A 68 -26.11 -60.03 10.16
C PRO A 68 -24.61 -60.24 9.76
N SER A 69 -23.73 -59.51 10.46
CA SER A 69 -22.26 -59.72 10.57
C SER A 69 -21.93 -60.89 11.53
N PRO A 70 -20.67 -61.41 11.62
CA PRO A 70 -19.59 -60.71 12.37
C PRO A 70 -18.13 -60.93 11.92
N ASP A 71 -17.22 -60.14 12.50
CA ASP A 71 -15.81 -60.37 12.88
C ASP A 71 -14.93 -61.44 12.17
N SER A 72 -13.71 -61.05 11.74
CA SER A 72 -12.52 -61.11 12.62
C SER A 72 -11.14 -60.84 11.95
N GLN A 73 -10.25 -60.25 12.75
CA GLN A 73 -8.77 -60.38 12.83
C GLN A 73 -7.82 -60.21 11.61
N LEU A 74 -6.92 -59.23 11.78
CA LEU A 74 -5.60 -59.08 11.14
C LEU A 74 -4.67 -60.29 11.41
N PRO A 75 -3.62 -60.50 10.59
CA PRO A 75 -2.28 -60.12 11.08
C PRO A 75 -1.39 -59.37 10.05
N LYS A 76 -0.18 -58.98 10.48
CA LYS A 76 0.79 -58.11 9.78
C LYS A 76 2.02 -58.88 9.30
N GLN A 77 2.69 -58.38 8.24
CA GLN A 77 4.15 -58.33 8.03
C GLN A 77 4.43 -57.40 6.82
N GLN A 78 5.34 -56.42 6.76
CA GLN A 78 6.48 -55.90 7.56
C GLN A 78 7.90 -56.23 7.04
N THR A 79 8.35 -55.42 6.06
CA THR A 79 9.74 -54.96 5.77
C THR A 79 9.60 -53.76 4.81
N GLN A 80 10.17 -52.55 4.95
CA GLN A 80 11.39 -52.00 5.58
C GLN A 80 12.64 -52.02 4.66
N TYR A 81 13.48 -50.97 4.78
CA TYR A 81 14.68 -50.61 4.00
C TYR A 81 14.42 -49.92 2.63
N ASP A 82 15.15 -48.86 2.24
CA ASP A 82 15.91 -47.91 3.08
C ASP A 82 16.06 -46.51 2.41
N ALA A 83 16.49 -45.52 3.19
CA ALA A 83 16.66 -44.13 2.77
C ALA A 83 18.01 -43.85 2.06
N LYS A 84 18.07 -42.76 1.26
CA LYS A 84 18.97 -41.62 1.54
C LYS A 84 18.88 -40.40 0.59
N ILE A 85 18.91 -39.22 1.24
CA ILE A 85 19.63 -37.98 0.85
C ILE A 85 19.13 -37.11 -0.32
N LYS A 86 18.85 -35.84 0.07
CA LYS A 86 19.13 -34.51 -0.56
C LYS A 86 19.83 -34.50 -1.94
N LEU A 87 19.66 -33.50 -2.80
CA LEU A 87 19.56 -32.04 -2.54
C LEU A 87 18.97 -31.34 -3.81
N LEU A 88 18.85 -30.01 -3.75
CA LEU A 88 18.48 -29.08 -4.85
C LEU A 88 16.99 -29.19 -5.23
N SER A 89 16.10 -28.24 -4.93
CA SER A 89 16.10 -26.77 -5.04
C SER A 89 15.85 -26.26 -6.47
N LYS A 90 14.84 -25.38 -6.59
CA LYS A 90 14.60 -24.44 -7.69
C LYS A 90 14.19 -25.10 -9.03
N ASP A 91 13.39 -24.45 -9.88
CA ASP A 91 12.56 -23.25 -9.75
C ASP A 91 11.17 -23.60 -10.38
N SER A 92 10.05 -22.96 -10.03
CA SER A 92 9.55 -21.72 -10.63
C SER A 92 9.44 -21.77 -12.18
N GLN A 93 8.35 -21.33 -12.82
CA GLN A 93 7.07 -20.80 -12.31
C GLN A 93 6.06 -20.63 -13.46
N LEU A 94 4.84 -20.18 -13.13
CA LEU A 94 3.85 -19.58 -14.05
C LEU A 94 3.25 -20.62 -15.03
N SER A 95 2.19 -20.43 -15.84
CA SER A 95 0.98 -19.58 -15.89
C SER A 95 0.45 -19.44 -17.34
N SER A 96 -0.63 -20.17 -17.66
CA SER A 96 -1.70 -19.98 -18.65
C SER A 96 -1.53 -19.58 -20.15
N SER A 97 -2.71 -19.45 -20.77
CA SER A 97 -3.18 -18.83 -22.03
C SER A 97 -2.94 -19.47 -23.44
N THR A 98 -3.57 -19.13 -24.59
CA THR A 98 -4.66 -18.19 -25.05
C THR A 98 -6.10 -18.82 -24.90
N ASP A 99 -7.37 -18.35 -25.07
CA ASP A 99 -8.32 -17.40 -25.79
C ASP A 99 -8.99 -17.83 -27.11
N PHE A 100 -10.34 -17.82 -27.28
CA PHE A 100 -11.14 -17.33 -28.48
C PHE A 100 -12.64 -17.77 -28.63
N LEU A 101 -13.55 -16.80 -28.88
CA LEU A 101 -14.99 -16.81 -28.55
C LEU A 101 -16.12 -16.92 -29.75
N GLU A 102 -17.42 -16.47 -29.73
CA GLU A 102 -18.84 -16.97 -30.05
C GLU A 102 -19.15 -17.24 -31.53
N ASP A 103 -20.28 -17.94 -31.75
CA ASP A 103 -21.14 -17.70 -32.92
C ASP A 103 -22.42 -16.91 -32.62
N ASP A 104 -22.83 -16.24 -33.69
CA ASP A 104 -23.95 -15.33 -33.90
C ASP A 104 -25.32 -16.06 -34.02
N SER A 105 -26.34 -15.32 -34.51
CA SER A 105 -27.66 -15.73 -35.00
C SER A 105 -28.73 -16.05 -33.92
N GLN A 106 -29.84 -15.31 -33.76
CA GLN A 106 -30.87 -14.71 -34.66
C GLN A 106 -32.02 -15.65 -35.03
N GLY A 107 -33.27 -15.15 -34.96
CA GLY A 107 -34.41 -15.82 -35.60
C GLY A 107 -35.84 -15.38 -35.22
N LEU A 108 -36.38 -14.40 -35.96
CA LEU A 108 -37.82 -14.21 -36.30
C LEU A 108 -38.84 -13.77 -35.20
N ASP A 109 -40.03 -13.21 -35.52
CA ASP A 109 -40.43 -12.12 -36.44
C ASP A 109 -41.93 -11.71 -36.16
N ARG A 110 -42.37 -10.56 -36.71
CA ARG A 110 -43.77 -10.12 -36.99
C ARG A 110 -44.69 -9.53 -35.90
N SER A 111 -45.71 -8.70 -36.21
CA SER A 111 -45.83 -7.58 -37.19
C SER A 111 -47.22 -6.88 -37.13
N SER A 112 -47.29 -5.56 -36.90
CA SER A 112 -48.38 -4.61 -37.32
C SER A 112 -48.11 -3.22 -36.69
N ARG A 113 -47.96 -2.04 -37.31
CA ARG A 113 -48.25 -1.43 -38.65
C ARG A 113 -49.44 -0.45 -38.61
N GLU A 114 -49.23 0.72 -39.25
CA GLU A 114 -50.15 1.84 -39.58
C GLU A 114 -50.17 3.09 -38.66
N ARG A 115 -50.40 4.33 -39.15
CA ARG A 115 -49.94 5.01 -40.40
C ARG A 115 -50.23 6.53 -40.34
N ASP A 116 -49.38 7.38 -40.96
CA ASP A 116 -49.70 8.58 -41.79
C ASP A 116 -48.61 9.68 -41.76
N SER A 117 -48.62 10.61 -42.74
CA SER A 117 -47.40 11.26 -43.28
C SER A 117 -47.58 12.63 -43.97
N PHE A 118 -46.49 13.15 -44.58
CA PHE A 118 -46.32 14.38 -45.42
C PHE A 118 -46.18 15.72 -44.64
N THR A 119 -45.33 16.70 -45.00
CA THR A 119 -44.14 16.81 -45.91
C THR A 119 -43.00 17.51 -45.12
N ASP A 120 -41.69 17.49 -45.43
CA ASP A 120 -40.84 17.25 -46.62
C ASP A 120 -40.39 18.51 -47.42
N SER A 121 -39.08 18.83 -47.33
CA SER A 121 -38.24 19.28 -48.46
C SER A 121 -36.73 19.36 -48.13
N HIS A 122 -35.95 18.35 -48.55
CA HIS A 122 -34.66 18.45 -49.28
C HIS A 122 -33.38 19.21 -48.79
N HIS A 123 -32.24 18.48 -48.82
CA HIS A 123 -30.82 18.86 -49.06
C HIS A 123 -30.12 19.89 -48.10
N GLU A 124 -28.80 19.84 -47.80
CA GLU A 124 -27.70 18.96 -48.26
C GLU A 124 -26.58 18.76 -47.18
N THR A 125 -25.69 17.78 -47.40
CA THR A 125 -24.46 17.49 -46.61
C THR A 125 -23.20 18.00 -47.36
N PRO A 126 -21.90 17.84 -46.93
CA PRO A 126 -21.31 17.13 -45.76
C PRO A 126 -20.10 17.86 -45.07
N SER A 127 -19.40 17.15 -44.15
CA SER A 127 -17.96 17.33 -43.78
C SER A 127 -17.53 18.61 -43.02
N GLY A 128 -16.43 18.68 -42.24
CA GLY A 128 -15.56 17.63 -41.68
C GLY A 128 -14.12 18.09 -41.33
N SER A 129 -13.59 17.61 -40.19
CA SER A 129 -12.17 17.48 -39.77
C SER A 129 -11.16 18.67 -39.69
N MET A 130 -10.66 18.89 -38.47
CA MET A 130 -9.22 18.95 -38.06
C MET A 130 -8.20 20.02 -38.56
N THR A 131 -7.37 20.50 -37.60
CA THR A 131 -5.96 21.01 -37.72
C THR A 131 -5.71 22.31 -38.53
N SER A 132 -4.66 23.14 -38.33
CA SER A 132 -3.56 23.23 -37.34
C SER A 132 -2.98 24.68 -37.28
N ALA A 133 -1.86 24.92 -36.57
CA ALA A 133 -1.15 26.22 -36.44
C ALA A 133 -0.40 26.67 -37.75
N SER A 134 0.33 27.81 -37.88
CA SER A 134 1.09 28.64 -36.92
C SER A 134 1.68 29.96 -37.53
N ILE A 135 2.38 30.78 -36.70
CA ILE A 135 3.46 31.77 -37.01
C ILE A 135 3.11 33.14 -37.68
N ILE A 136 3.58 34.27 -37.06
CA ILE A 136 4.37 35.40 -37.65
C ILE A 136 4.82 36.39 -36.53
N SER A 137 5.90 37.16 -36.74
CA SER A 137 6.53 38.18 -35.86
C SER A 137 7.52 39.05 -36.70
N PRO A 138 8.17 40.14 -36.21
CA PRO A 138 7.98 41.04 -35.04
C PRO A 138 7.97 42.56 -35.43
N LEU A 139 8.02 43.52 -34.45
CA LEU A 139 8.75 44.83 -34.39
C LEU A 139 8.07 45.88 -33.42
N PRO A 140 8.74 46.97 -32.94
CA PRO A 140 8.77 47.25 -31.48
C PRO A 140 8.34 48.71 -31.05
N PRO A 141 8.88 49.42 -30.01
CA PRO A 141 8.03 50.00 -28.94
C PRO A 141 8.17 51.53 -28.71
N PRO A 142 7.41 52.12 -27.74
CA PRO A 142 8.09 52.97 -26.75
C PRO A 142 7.52 53.03 -25.31
N LYS A 143 8.44 52.90 -24.33
CA LYS A 143 8.66 53.79 -23.15
C LYS A 143 7.54 54.10 -22.13
N SER A 144 7.55 53.32 -21.03
CA SER A 144 7.74 53.75 -19.62
C SER A 144 6.97 54.95 -19.01
N ALA A 145 6.24 54.67 -17.92
CA ALA A 145 6.08 55.56 -16.76
C ALA A 145 5.99 54.74 -15.45
N SER A 146 6.46 55.28 -14.32
CA SER A 146 6.51 54.56 -13.02
C SER A 146 5.22 54.71 -12.21
N PRO A 147 4.82 53.70 -11.41
CA PRO A 147 3.56 53.74 -10.67
C PRO A 147 3.67 54.52 -9.35
N ASN A 148 2.73 55.44 -9.09
CA ASN A 148 2.47 55.92 -7.73
C ASN A 148 1.06 56.52 -7.58
N THR A 149 0.06 55.71 -7.19
CA THR A 149 -1.18 56.14 -6.52
C THR A 149 -1.87 54.89 -5.94
N GLN A 150 -2.24 54.93 -4.67
CA GLN A 150 -3.11 53.91 -4.06
C GLN A 150 -4.57 54.28 -4.32
N MET A 151 -5.41 53.32 -4.72
CA MET A 151 -6.86 53.42 -4.52
C MET A 151 -7.39 52.15 -3.85
N ASN A 152 -8.00 52.35 -2.67
CA ASN A 152 -8.70 51.31 -1.94
C ASN A 152 -10.05 51.03 -2.60
N TYR A 153 -10.33 49.77 -2.94
CA TYR A 153 -11.70 49.26 -3.06
C TYR A 153 -11.99 48.27 -1.93
N LYS A 154 -12.83 48.69 -0.98
CA LYS A 154 -13.35 47.82 0.07
C LYS A 154 -14.51 46.99 -0.46
N LEU A 155 -14.35 45.68 -0.56
CA LEU A 155 -15.47 44.75 -0.54
C LEU A 155 -15.73 44.32 0.91
N LYS A 156 -17.00 44.36 1.34
CA LYS A 156 -17.41 43.94 2.68
C LYS A 156 -17.55 42.43 2.76
N ALA A 157 -17.12 41.85 3.87
CA ALA A 157 -17.48 40.50 4.29
C ALA A 157 -18.09 40.57 5.70
N ASP A 158 -19.42 40.70 5.77
CA ASP A 158 -20.15 40.77 7.04
C ASP A 158 -20.49 39.35 7.55
N PHE A 159 -19.54 38.73 8.25
CA PHE A 159 -19.81 37.63 9.17
C PHE A 159 -18.80 37.67 10.33
N THR A 160 -19.19 38.26 11.46
CA THR A 160 -18.36 38.35 12.66
C THR A 160 -18.70 37.23 13.65
N PRO A 161 -17.77 36.29 13.94
CA PRO A 161 -17.90 35.41 15.09
C PRO A 161 -17.93 36.24 16.37
N LYS A 162 -18.86 35.96 17.29
CA LYS A 162 -18.87 36.62 18.60
C LYS A 162 -17.58 36.25 19.34
N GLY A 163 -16.85 37.27 19.79
CA GLY A 163 -15.43 37.17 20.08
C GLY A 163 -15.05 36.14 21.15
N GLN A 164 -14.04 35.32 20.82
CA GLN A 164 -13.13 34.78 21.83
C GLN A 164 -12.14 35.88 22.25
N PRO A 165 -11.65 35.89 23.51
CA PRO A 165 -10.64 36.84 23.93
C PRO A 165 -9.32 36.62 23.16
N ALA A 166 -8.61 37.71 22.89
CA ALA A 166 -7.31 37.64 22.25
C ALA A 166 -6.22 37.18 23.23
N ASP A 167 -5.21 36.51 22.66
CA ASP A 167 -3.89 36.21 23.23
C ASP A 167 -3.84 35.35 24.52
N SER A 168 -3.97 34.04 24.33
CA SER A 168 -3.25 33.07 25.16
C SER A 168 -2.61 32.00 24.28
N SER A 169 -1.31 32.11 24.00
CA SER A 169 -0.58 31.00 23.39
C SER A 169 -0.61 29.76 24.31
N PRO A 170 -0.90 28.55 23.78
CA PRO A 170 -0.98 27.34 24.59
C PRO A 170 0.36 27.08 25.27
N ASP A 171 0.33 26.93 26.59
CA ASP A 171 1.56 26.85 27.37
C ASP A 171 2.20 25.45 27.27
N TYR A 172 3.03 25.28 26.25
CA TYR A 172 3.79 24.05 26.04
C TYR A 172 4.94 23.86 27.05
N ARG A 173 5.22 24.80 27.97
CA ARG A 173 6.33 24.66 28.94
C ARG A 173 6.15 23.48 29.90
N LYS A 174 4.93 22.93 30.01
CA LYS A 174 4.61 21.72 30.78
C LYS A 174 4.99 20.41 30.06
N TYR A 175 5.14 20.43 28.73
CA TYR A 175 5.52 19.24 27.95
C TYR A 175 7.02 19.25 27.65
N ARG A 176 7.65 18.08 27.67
CA ARG A 176 9.09 17.95 27.49
C ARG A 176 9.45 17.61 26.03
N PRO A 177 10.22 18.45 25.31
CA PRO A 177 10.75 18.09 24.00
C PRO A 177 11.55 16.78 24.05
N ARG A 178 11.47 15.99 22.98
CA ARG A 178 12.14 14.69 22.81
C ARG A 178 11.69 13.57 23.78
N SER A 179 10.65 13.75 24.60
CA SER A 179 10.19 12.70 25.54
C SER A 179 9.82 11.38 24.84
N SER A 180 9.29 11.46 23.62
CA SER A 180 8.86 10.30 22.81
C SER A 180 9.93 9.78 21.84
N ILE A 181 11.13 10.36 21.86
CA ILE A 181 12.26 9.93 21.02
C ILE A 181 13.16 9.01 21.87
N PRO A 182 13.24 7.69 21.59
CA PRO A 182 13.96 6.75 22.46
C PRO A 182 15.46 7.06 22.55
N ALA A 183 15.91 7.47 23.74
CA ALA A 183 17.30 7.88 23.98
C ALA A 183 18.35 6.77 23.78
N ARG A 184 17.94 5.49 23.73
CA ARG A 184 18.81 4.34 23.45
C ARG A 184 18.98 4.02 21.95
N LEU A 185 18.19 4.63 21.05
CA LEU A 185 18.30 4.38 19.59
C LEU A 185 19.23 5.40 18.93
N SER A 186 19.96 4.97 17.90
CA SER A 186 20.68 5.90 17.02
C SER A 186 19.68 6.77 16.25
N ALA A 187 20.08 7.99 15.87
CA ALA A 187 19.20 8.92 15.15
C ALA A 187 18.74 8.35 13.78
N SER A 188 19.60 7.60 13.09
CA SER A 188 19.25 6.95 11.81
C SER A 188 18.38 5.70 12.02
N THR A 189 18.63 4.89 13.05
CA THR A 189 17.75 3.75 13.39
C THR A 189 16.35 4.21 13.81
N TYR A 190 16.25 5.34 14.53
CA TYR A 190 14.97 5.99 14.80
C TYR A 190 14.33 6.48 13.50
N ALA A 191 15.08 7.14 12.61
CA ALA A 191 14.57 7.59 11.31
C ALA A 191 14.04 6.45 10.45
N GLN A 192 14.77 5.34 10.30
CA GLN A 192 14.34 4.14 9.58
C GLN A 192 12.99 3.63 10.09
N GLN A 193 12.80 3.56 11.42
CA GLN A 193 11.53 3.15 12.02
C GLN A 193 10.40 4.17 11.76
N CYS A 194 10.71 5.46 11.69
CA CYS A 194 9.75 6.51 11.32
C CYS A 194 9.38 6.46 9.82
N ILE A 195 10.35 6.21 8.95
CA ILE A 195 10.18 6.04 7.50
C ILE A 195 9.25 4.84 7.22
N ALA A 196 9.56 3.67 7.80
CA ALA A 196 8.71 2.48 7.69
C ALA A 196 7.29 2.72 8.23
N ALA A 197 7.15 3.45 9.35
CA ALA A 197 5.83 3.81 9.89
C ALA A 197 5.02 4.74 8.97
N ALA A 198 5.66 5.56 8.13
CA ALA A 198 4.98 6.37 7.13
C ALA A 198 4.44 5.50 5.98
N HIS A 199 5.28 4.61 5.42
CA HIS A 199 4.87 3.64 4.39
C HIS A 199 3.70 2.77 4.89
N ALA A 200 3.83 2.16 6.07
CA ALA A 200 2.76 1.37 6.71
C ALA A 200 1.45 2.16 6.93
N SER A 201 1.51 3.50 6.94
CA SER A 201 0.37 4.40 7.10
C SER A 201 -0.15 5.00 5.78
N ARG A 202 0.37 4.56 4.62
CA ARG A 202 0.04 5.09 3.28
C ARG A 202 0.42 6.58 3.11
N LEU A 203 1.55 6.98 3.68
CA LEU A 203 2.06 8.35 3.64
C LEU A 203 3.52 8.37 3.16
N ASN A 204 3.83 9.22 2.19
CA ASN A 204 5.21 9.41 1.73
C ASN A 204 6.06 9.99 2.88
N PRO A 205 7.15 9.34 3.33
CA PRO A 205 7.98 9.86 4.42
C PRO A 205 8.76 11.13 4.06
N TYR A 206 9.00 11.38 2.77
CA TYR A 206 9.85 12.45 2.23
C TYR A 206 9.06 13.63 1.66
N ALA A 207 7.75 13.52 1.47
CA ALA A 207 6.90 14.57 0.91
C ALA A 207 5.64 14.80 1.75
N LEU A 208 5.13 16.03 1.74
CA LEU A 208 3.80 16.33 2.27
C LEU A 208 2.73 15.58 1.47
N HIS A 209 1.76 14.99 2.16
CA HIS A 209 0.53 14.53 1.52
C HIS A 209 -0.28 15.75 1.02
N LYS A 210 -1.10 15.59 -0.02
CA LYS A 210 -1.90 16.67 -0.65
C LYS A 210 -2.68 17.51 0.36
N GLY A 211 -3.27 16.86 1.37
CA GLY A 211 -4.01 17.51 2.46
C GLY A 211 -3.13 18.14 3.56
N GLU A 212 -1.84 17.79 3.65
CA GLU A 212 -0.87 18.48 4.50
C GLU A 212 -0.31 19.72 3.77
N HIS A 213 0.05 19.58 2.49
CA HIS A 213 0.53 20.68 1.64
C HIS A 213 -0.50 21.81 1.55
N ALA A 214 -1.77 21.50 1.24
CA ALA A 214 -2.85 22.49 1.18
C ALA A 214 -3.08 23.25 2.50
N LEU A 215 -2.75 22.63 3.65
CA LEU A 215 -2.88 23.22 5.00
C LEU A 215 -1.64 24.01 5.44
N LEU A 216 -0.46 23.71 4.87
CA LEU A 216 0.84 24.26 5.29
C LEU A 216 1.41 25.29 4.30
N GLN A 217 0.95 25.32 3.05
CA GLN A 217 1.58 26.06 1.94
C GLN A 217 1.74 27.57 2.18
N ASP A 218 0.81 28.19 2.92
CA ASP A 218 0.80 29.63 3.24
C ASP A 218 1.48 29.96 4.59
N ASP A 219 1.90 28.97 5.39
CA ASP A 219 2.40 29.16 6.77
C ASP A 219 3.74 28.46 7.10
N LEU A 220 4.20 27.55 6.24
CA LEU A 220 5.46 26.81 6.38
C LEU A 220 6.41 27.13 5.23
N CYS A 221 7.72 27.10 5.48
CA CYS A 221 8.75 27.17 4.43
C CYS A 221 9.29 25.77 4.09
N HIS A 222 9.78 25.55 2.87
CA HIS A 222 10.35 24.26 2.46
C HIS A 222 11.46 23.76 3.42
N LEU A 223 12.27 24.66 3.99
CA LEU A 223 13.32 24.29 4.94
C LEU A 223 12.77 23.68 6.25
N HIS A 224 11.53 23.96 6.61
CA HIS A 224 10.85 23.37 7.77
C HIS A 224 10.01 22.13 7.42
N VAL A 225 9.80 21.79 6.14
CA VAL A 225 9.07 20.57 5.71
C VAL A 225 9.78 19.31 6.23
N THR A 226 11.10 19.25 6.12
CA THR A 226 11.95 18.20 6.73
C THR A 226 11.63 17.97 8.22
N VAL A 227 11.37 19.05 8.96
CA VAL A 227 11.10 19.00 10.41
C VAL A 227 9.69 18.52 10.69
N TYR A 228 8.70 19.02 9.93
CA TYR A 228 7.32 18.54 10.01
C TYR A 228 7.23 17.04 9.68
N LEU A 229 7.91 16.58 8.61
CA LEU A 229 7.95 15.17 8.23
C LEU A 229 8.62 14.29 9.30
N ASN A 230 9.77 14.70 9.84
CA ASN A 230 10.42 14.00 10.95
C ASN A 230 9.51 13.85 12.18
N ILE A 231 8.67 14.85 12.46
CA ILE A 231 7.70 14.84 13.56
C ILE A 231 6.51 13.94 13.21
N ARG A 232 5.88 14.12 12.05
CA ARG A 232 4.73 13.33 11.56
C ARG A 232 5.07 11.84 11.49
N ASN A 233 6.21 11.49 10.91
CA ASN A 233 6.71 10.12 10.83
C ASN A 233 7.04 9.56 12.24
N GLY A 234 7.49 10.42 13.16
CA GLY A 234 7.69 10.07 14.58
C GLY A 234 6.39 9.74 15.33
N ILE A 235 5.32 10.49 15.07
CA ILE A 235 3.98 10.23 15.65
C ILE A 235 3.41 8.92 15.09
N LEU A 236 3.52 8.71 13.77
CA LEU A 236 3.13 7.44 13.13
C LEU A 236 3.87 6.25 13.74
N ARG A 237 5.18 6.39 14.03
CA ARG A 237 5.99 5.36 14.69
C ARG A 237 5.47 5.00 16.09
N LEU A 238 4.83 5.92 16.82
CA LEU A 238 4.20 5.58 18.10
C LEU A 238 2.99 4.66 17.87
N TRP A 239 2.13 5.00 16.91
CA TRP A 239 0.94 4.24 16.55
C TRP A 239 1.27 2.84 16.00
N THR A 240 2.13 2.74 14.97
CA THR A 240 2.46 1.45 14.34
C THR A 240 3.23 0.51 15.27
N ARG A 241 3.90 1.04 16.31
CA ARG A 241 4.55 0.23 17.35
C ARG A 241 3.59 -0.39 18.37
N ASN A 242 2.38 0.16 18.54
CA ASN A 242 1.36 -0.41 19.43
C ASN A 242 -0.06 0.13 19.09
N PRO A 243 -0.71 -0.35 18.02
CA PRO A 243 -2.03 0.12 17.60
C PRO A 243 -3.18 -0.36 18.51
N MET A 244 -2.87 -0.96 19.67
CA MET A 244 -3.82 -1.23 20.76
C MET A 244 -4.15 0.00 21.61
N VAL A 245 -3.27 1.02 21.59
CA VAL A 245 -3.31 2.17 22.49
C VAL A 245 -3.37 3.45 21.67
N SER A 246 -4.26 4.37 22.03
CA SER A 246 -4.31 5.70 21.41
C SER A 246 -3.02 6.47 21.71
N VAL A 247 -2.35 6.99 20.67
CA VAL A 247 -1.29 7.99 20.85
C VAL A 247 -1.92 9.26 21.41
N THR A 248 -1.38 9.80 22.50
CA THR A 248 -1.87 11.04 23.11
C THR A 248 -1.22 12.28 22.47
N ARG A 249 -1.87 13.44 22.64
CA ARG A 249 -1.27 14.73 22.23
C ARG A 249 0.05 15.02 22.95
N GLU A 250 0.21 14.59 24.20
CA GLU A 250 1.47 14.76 24.95
C GLU A 250 2.62 13.95 24.33
N GLU A 251 2.38 12.68 24.00
CA GLU A 251 3.37 11.85 23.33
C GLU A 251 3.69 12.39 21.93
N ALA A 252 2.70 12.89 21.19
CA ALA A 252 2.94 13.49 19.89
C ALA A 252 3.77 14.79 19.97
N LEU A 253 3.49 15.66 20.96
CA LEU A 253 4.33 16.82 21.29
C LEU A 253 5.76 16.39 21.69
N GLY A 254 5.90 15.25 22.37
CA GLY A 254 7.18 14.63 22.69
C GLY A 254 8.04 14.21 21.49
N CYS A 255 7.49 14.13 20.28
CA CYS A 255 8.26 13.95 19.04
C CYS A 255 8.97 15.24 18.57
N ALA A 256 8.60 16.42 19.08
CA ALA A 256 9.28 17.68 18.77
C ALA A 256 10.68 17.71 19.41
N LYS A 257 11.72 18.03 18.62
CA LYS A 257 13.11 18.06 19.12
C LYS A 257 13.48 19.33 19.89
N ASP A 258 12.64 20.36 19.83
CA ASP A 258 12.80 21.69 20.45
C ASP A 258 11.41 22.32 20.67
N TYR A 259 11.25 23.19 21.67
CA TYR A 259 9.99 23.92 21.92
C TYR A 259 9.47 24.71 20.71
N ARG A 260 10.37 25.22 19.84
CA ARG A 260 10.05 25.91 18.58
C ARG A 260 9.10 25.12 17.68
N TRP A 261 9.12 23.79 17.77
CA TRP A 261 8.38 22.89 16.90
C TRP A 261 7.12 22.30 17.54
N MET A 262 6.75 22.69 18.77
CA MET A 262 5.57 22.15 19.47
C MET A 262 4.26 22.41 18.70
N ASN A 263 4.12 23.57 18.07
CA ASN A 263 2.99 23.86 17.18
C ASN A 263 2.93 22.90 15.97
N LEU A 264 4.07 22.56 15.35
CA LEU A 264 4.11 21.58 14.25
C LEU A 264 3.71 20.18 14.72
N ALA A 265 4.12 19.78 15.93
CA ALA A 265 3.75 18.49 16.51
C ALA A 265 2.26 18.42 16.90
N SER A 266 1.69 19.50 17.43
CA SER A 266 0.23 19.58 17.64
C SER A 266 -0.53 19.52 16.31
N LEU A 267 -0.07 20.25 15.29
CA LEU A 267 -0.70 20.28 13.97
C LEU A 267 -0.64 18.92 13.26
N ALA A 268 0.51 18.24 13.32
CA ALA A 268 0.67 16.89 12.80
C ALA A 268 -0.23 15.88 13.54
N TYR A 269 -0.33 15.98 14.88
CA TYR A 269 -1.27 15.17 15.66
C TYR A 269 -2.71 15.38 15.23
N ASP A 270 -3.17 16.64 15.15
CA ASP A 270 -4.54 16.96 14.75
C ASP A 270 -4.85 16.49 13.32
N TRP A 271 -3.88 16.58 12.42
CA TRP A 271 -4.03 16.11 11.04
C TRP A 271 -4.13 14.58 10.96
N LEU A 272 -3.25 13.86 11.66
CA LEU A 272 -3.24 12.39 11.68
C LEU A 272 -4.49 11.79 12.36
N VAL A 273 -4.94 12.39 13.47
CA VAL A 273 -6.13 11.95 14.21
C VAL A 273 -7.40 12.20 13.39
N ARG A 274 -7.63 13.43 12.91
CA ARG A 274 -8.87 13.78 12.20
C ARG A 274 -9.06 12.94 10.95
N ASN A 275 -8.00 12.72 10.17
CA ASN A 275 -8.05 11.95 8.94
C ASN A 275 -7.90 10.41 9.13
N GLY A 276 -7.81 9.92 10.38
CA GLY A 276 -7.85 8.49 10.68
C GLY A 276 -6.58 7.72 10.31
N TYR A 277 -5.41 8.37 10.38
CA TYR A 277 -4.11 7.68 10.23
C TYR A 277 -3.61 7.05 11.54
N ILE A 278 -4.05 7.60 12.69
CA ILE A 278 -3.81 7.06 14.03
C ILE A 278 -5.11 7.08 14.84
N ASN A 279 -5.14 6.40 15.98
CA ASN A 279 -6.27 6.41 16.93
C ASN A 279 -7.61 5.95 16.33
N PHE A 280 -7.56 4.97 15.42
CA PHE A 280 -8.74 4.39 14.75
C PHE A 280 -8.96 2.93 15.13
N GLY A 281 -10.16 2.42 14.83
CA GLY A 281 -10.49 1.00 15.00
C GLY A 281 -11.06 0.67 16.38
N CYS A 282 -10.72 -0.49 16.93
CA CYS A 282 -11.37 -1.09 18.11
C CYS A 282 -10.68 -0.76 19.45
N ILE A 283 -10.06 0.43 19.55
CA ILE A 283 -9.36 0.89 20.77
C ILE A 283 -10.25 1.72 21.69
N ASP A 284 -9.98 1.73 22.99
CA ASP A 284 -10.48 2.77 23.89
C ASP A 284 -9.64 4.05 23.76
N ILE A 285 -10.29 5.19 23.99
CA ILE A 285 -9.72 6.53 23.81
C ILE A 285 -9.90 7.29 25.14
N PRO A 286 -8.79 7.68 25.82
CA PRO A 286 -8.83 8.29 27.13
C PRO A 286 -9.75 9.53 27.20
N LYS A 287 -10.84 9.38 27.95
CA LYS A 287 -11.84 10.42 28.15
C LYS A 287 -11.21 11.57 28.96
N ALA A 288 -11.11 12.76 28.37
CA ALA A 288 -10.52 13.92 29.03
C ALA A 288 -11.26 14.26 30.35
N PRO A 289 -10.56 14.75 31.40
CA PRO A 289 -11.20 15.09 32.67
C PRO A 289 -12.28 16.17 32.52
N ILE A 290 -13.56 15.77 32.54
CA ILE A 290 -14.69 16.67 32.35
C ILE A 290 -14.81 17.60 33.56
N THR A 291 -14.39 18.86 33.40
CA THR A 291 -14.70 19.91 34.38
C THR A 291 -16.22 20.13 34.42
N SER A 292 -16.84 19.81 35.56
CA SER A 292 -18.30 19.75 35.71
C SER A 292 -18.95 21.13 35.78
N LYS A 293 -19.02 21.81 34.64
CA LYS A 293 -19.78 23.07 34.48
C LYS A 293 -21.24 22.84 34.91
N ARG A 294 -21.65 23.46 36.02
CA ARG A 294 -23.02 23.40 36.54
C ARG A 294 -23.99 23.99 35.51
N GLY A 295 -24.81 23.15 34.90
CA GLY A 295 -25.80 23.55 33.90
C GLY A 295 -26.56 22.36 33.33
N ARG A 296 -27.67 22.63 32.64
CA ARG A 296 -28.42 21.61 31.90
C ARG A 296 -27.56 21.12 30.73
N ARG A 297 -27.24 19.82 30.68
CA ARG A 297 -26.54 19.23 29.54
C ARG A 297 -27.32 19.56 28.26
N LYS A 298 -26.63 20.09 27.24
CA LYS A 298 -27.12 20.06 25.86
C LYS A 298 -26.79 18.70 25.28
N ASP A 299 -27.75 18.08 24.62
CA ASP A 299 -27.50 16.92 23.78
C ASP A 299 -26.66 17.34 22.56
N GLY A 300 -25.78 16.46 22.10
CA GLY A 300 -24.98 16.67 20.90
C GLY A 300 -25.74 16.34 19.61
N PRO A 301 -25.15 16.64 18.44
CA PRO A 301 -25.80 16.43 17.15
C PRO A 301 -26.14 14.95 16.93
N THR A 302 -27.31 14.68 16.37
CA THR A 302 -27.73 13.34 15.97
C THR A 302 -27.22 13.04 14.56
N VAL A 303 -26.38 12.02 14.45
CA VAL A 303 -25.79 11.54 13.19
C VAL A 303 -26.42 10.20 12.84
N VAL A 304 -27.13 10.14 11.72
CA VAL A 304 -27.73 8.89 11.21
C VAL A 304 -26.89 8.32 10.07
N ILE A 305 -26.46 7.08 10.23
CA ILE A 305 -25.62 6.37 9.26
C ILE A 305 -26.46 5.25 8.65
N ILE A 306 -26.54 5.21 7.32
CA ILE A 306 -27.39 4.28 6.58
C ILE A 306 -26.52 3.15 6.03
N GLY A 307 -26.70 1.95 6.58
CA GLY A 307 -25.89 0.75 6.36
C GLY A 307 -24.92 0.47 7.51
N ALA A 308 -24.91 -0.77 8.01
CA ALA A 308 -23.93 -1.28 8.99
C ALA A 308 -22.88 -2.18 8.32
N GLY A 309 -22.44 -1.81 7.13
CA GLY A 309 -21.21 -2.32 6.50
C GLY A 309 -19.95 -1.66 7.07
N MET A 310 -18.78 -2.04 6.58
CA MET A 310 -17.49 -1.53 7.08
C MET A 310 -17.34 0.00 7.01
N ALA A 311 -17.91 0.64 5.98
CA ALA A 311 -17.92 2.10 5.87
C ALA A 311 -18.74 2.76 7.00
N GLY A 312 -19.97 2.31 7.23
CA GLY A 312 -20.84 2.85 8.28
C GLY A 312 -20.32 2.55 9.69
N LEU A 313 -19.83 1.34 9.95
CA LEU A 313 -19.24 0.94 11.23
C LEU A 313 -17.92 1.67 11.52
N GLY A 314 -17.05 1.82 10.51
CA GLY A 314 -15.81 2.61 10.62
C GLY A 314 -16.10 4.08 10.87
N CYS A 315 -17.05 4.67 10.14
CA CYS A 315 -17.50 6.05 10.35
C CYS A 315 -18.05 6.27 11.76
N ALA A 316 -18.93 5.38 12.24
CA ALA A 316 -19.51 5.47 13.58
C ALA A 316 -18.46 5.40 14.69
N ARG A 317 -17.51 4.46 14.58
CA ARG A 317 -16.43 4.29 15.55
C ARG A 317 -15.48 5.49 15.55
N GLN A 318 -15.10 5.97 14.37
CA GLN A 318 -14.24 7.16 14.23
C GLN A 318 -14.94 8.42 14.75
N LEU A 319 -16.25 8.60 14.51
CA LEU A 319 -17.01 9.72 15.09
C LEU A 319 -17.01 9.70 16.63
N GLN A 320 -17.22 8.54 17.25
CA GLN A 320 -17.11 8.42 18.71
C GLN A 320 -15.70 8.81 19.20
N GLY A 321 -14.65 8.25 18.59
CA GLY A 321 -13.26 8.52 18.97
C GLY A 321 -12.82 9.96 18.75
N LEU A 322 -13.28 10.61 17.67
CA LEU A 322 -12.99 12.01 17.38
C LEU A 322 -13.65 12.95 18.39
N PHE A 323 -14.96 12.79 18.67
CA PHE A 323 -15.64 13.65 19.63
C PHE A 323 -15.17 13.41 21.09
N GLN A 324 -14.62 12.23 21.41
CA GLN A 324 -13.91 11.99 22.67
C GLN A 324 -12.55 12.71 22.75
N GLN A 325 -11.86 12.91 21.62
CA GLN A 325 -10.58 13.63 21.54
C GLN A 325 -10.73 15.16 21.46
N TYR A 326 -11.90 15.67 21.04
CA TYR A 326 -12.20 17.12 20.95
C TYR A 326 -13.39 17.58 21.83
N PRO A 327 -13.44 17.25 23.15
CA PRO A 327 -14.61 17.49 23.99
C PRO A 327 -14.78 18.94 24.46
N GLU A 328 -13.72 19.77 24.43
CA GLU A 328 -13.84 21.19 24.81
C GLU A 328 -14.63 22.02 23.77
N ASN A 329 -14.62 21.55 22.51
CA ASN A 329 -15.26 22.21 21.36
C ASN A 329 -16.56 21.53 20.92
N THR A 330 -16.97 20.41 21.54
CA THR A 330 -18.12 19.62 21.10
C THR A 330 -18.99 19.11 22.25
N THR A 331 -20.25 18.81 21.94
CA THR A 331 -21.08 17.90 22.74
C THR A 331 -21.06 16.52 22.07
N PRO A 332 -20.91 15.40 22.81
CA PRO A 332 -20.83 14.07 22.21
C PRO A 332 -22.04 13.73 21.33
N PRO A 333 -21.83 13.19 20.11
CA PRO A 333 -22.88 13.04 19.12
C PRO A 333 -23.70 11.77 19.38
N LYS A 334 -25.00 11.83 19.07
CA LYS A 334 -25.86 10.65 19.07
C LYS A 334 -25.74 9.95 17.71
N VAL A 335 -24.82 9.00 17.60
CA VAL A 335 -24.63 8.20 16.39
C VAL A 335 -25.60 7.01 16.37
N ILE A 336 -26.41 6.90 15.32
CA ILE A 336 -27.37 5.80 15.10
C ILE A 336 -27.09 5.18 13.73
N LEU A 337 -26.93 3.87 13.66
CA LEU A 337 -26.79 3.14 12.39
C LEU A 337 -28.10 2.40 12.06
N LEU A 338 -28.59 2.55 10.83
CA LEU A 338 -29.78 1.87 10.32
C LEU A 338 -29.36 0.84 9.27
N GLU A 339 -29.69 -0.43 9.52
CA GLU A 339 -29.33 -1.55 8.63
C GLU A 339 -30.60 -2.29 8.21
N GLY A 340 -30.87 -2.34 6.89
CA GLY A 340 -32.07 -2.99 6.36
C GLY A 340 -32.07 -4.51 6.56
N ARG A 341 -30.89 -5.14 6.63
CA ARG A 341 -30.74 -6.57 6.90
C ARG A 341 -30.95 -6.88 8.39
N LYS A 342 -31.29 -8.14 8.68
CA LYS A 342 -31.26 -8.71 10.06
C LYS A 342 -29.84 -9.01 10.57
N ARG A 343 -28.80 -8.44 9.96
CA ARG A 343 -27.37 -8.66 10.26
C ARG A 343 -26.51 -7.48 9.83
N ILE A 344 -25.39 -7.26 10.51
CA ILE A 344 -24.36 -6.28 10.11
C ILE A 344 -23.44 -6.84 9.01
N GLY A 345 -22.42 -6.05 8.63
CA GLY A 345 -21.35 -6.40 7.69
C GLY A 345 -21.69 -6.15 6.22
N GLY A 346 -22.97 -6.00 5.86
CA GLY A 346 -23.40 -5.73 4.49
C GLY A 346 -22.93 -6.82 3.50
N ARG A 347 -21.95 -6.47 2.65
CA ARG A 347 -21.30 -7.37 1.68
C ARG A 347 -20.20 -8.27 2.28
N ILE A 348 -19.87 -8.12 3.57
CA ILE A 348 -19.08 -9.09 4.33
C ILE A 348 -20.03 -10.03 5.06
N TYR A 349 -20.05 -11.31 4.68
CA TYR A 349 -21.02 -12.27 5.23
C TYR A 349 -20.50 -13.72 5.27
N SER A 350 -20.05 -14.09 6.47
CA SER A 350 -19.67 -15.44 6.87
C SER A 350 -20.93 -16.27 7.24
N HIS A 351 -21.45 -17.05 6.31
CA HIS A 351 -22.61 -17.93 6.54
C HIS A 351 -22.25 -19.06 7.51
N PRO A 352 -23.03 -19.36 8.56
CA PRO A 352 -22.81 -20.55 9.38
C PRO A 352 -22.95 -21.83 8.55
N LEU A 353 -21.92 -22.67 8.51
CA LEU A 353 -22.09 -24.04 8.07
C LEU A 353 -22.68 -24.87 9.23
N LYS A 354 -23.47 -25.90 8.92
CA LYS A 354 -24.21 -26.70 9.91
C LYS A 354 -24.19 -28.20 9.67
N SER A 355 -23.90 -28.64 8.45
CA SER A 355 -23.80 -30.06 8.06
C SER A 355 -22.74 -30.83 8.86
N LEU A 356 -21.66 -30.16 9.27
CA LEU A 356 -20.55 -30.74 10.01
C LEU A 356 -20.11 -29.82 11.15
N GLN A 357 -19.47 -30.39 12.17
CA GLN A 357 -18.71 -29.68 13.20
C GLN A 357 -17.21 -29.82 12.93
N SER A 358 -16.39 -28.88 13.41
CA SER A 358 -14.95 -28.87 13.16
C SER A 358 -14.14 -28.80 14.44
N ASP A 359 -13.40 -29.87 14.72
CA ASP A 359 -12.40 -29.94 15.79
C ASP A 359 -11.08 -29.24 15.40
N LYS A 360 -10.96 -28.75 14.15
CA LYS A 360 -9.76 -28.09 13.61
C LYS A 360 -9.73 -26.59 13.87
N LEU A 361 -10.87 -25.98 14.20
CA LEU A 361 -10.94 -24.57 14.56
C LEU A 361 -10.65 -24.36 16.05
N ALA A 362 -10.07 -23.20 16.39
CA ALA A 362 -9.86 -22.83 17.79
C ALA A 362 -11.21 -22.62 18.53
N PRO A 363 -11.29 -22.95 19.84
CA PRO A 363 -12.51 -22.77 20.62
C PRO A 363 -13.11 -21.36 20.49
N GLY A 364 -14.43 -21.29 20.25
CA GLY A 364 -15.16 -20.04 20.03
C GLY A 364 -15.23 -19.55 18.58
N LEU A 365 -14.39 -20.07 17.68
CA LEU A 365 -14.57 -19.87 16.23
C LEU A 365 -15.70 -20.76 15.69
N ARG A 366 -16.23 -20.41 14.52
CA ARG A 366 -17.32 -21.13 13.85
C ARG A 366 -16.93 -21.42 12.40
N SER A 367 -17.22 -22.63 11.92
CA SER A 367 -17.07 -22.95 10.49
C SER A 367 -18.04 -22.11 9.66
N THR A 368 -17.49 -21.31 8.73
CA THR A 368 -18.29 -20.39 7.91
C THR A 368 -17.75 -20.20 6.51
N ALA A 369 -18.60 -20.33 5.50
CA ALA A 369 -18.24 -19.94 4.14
C ALA A 369 -18.49 -18.43 3.90
N GLU A 370 -17.64 -17.78 3.11
CA GLU A 370 -17.75 -16.35 2.79
C GLU A 370 -18.62 -16.12 1.55
N MET A 371 -19.84 -15.61 1.77
CA MET A 371 -20.80 -15.34 0.69
C MET A 371 -20.39 -14.14 -0.18
N GLY A 372 -19.57 -13.23 0.35
CA GLY A 372 -19.17 -11.98 -0.32
C GLY A 372 -17.67 -11.79 -0.27
N ALA A 373 -17.22 -10.67 0.31
CA ALA A 373 -15.80 -10.40 0.53
C ALA A 373 -15.16 -11.53 1.36
N GLN A 374 -14.09 -12.12 0.83
CA GLN A 374 -13.40 -13.29 1.41
C GLN A 374 -11.90 -13.03 1.65
N ILE A 375 -11.30 -12.17 0.83
CA ILE A 375 -9.87 -11.95 0.75
C ILE A 375 -9.51 -10.56 1.26
N ILE A 376 -8.42 -10.47 2.00
CA ILE A 376 -7.68 -9.25 2.31
C ILE A 376 -6.53 -9.20 1.30
N VAL A 377 -6.67 -8.39 0.25
CA VAL A 377 -5.60 -8.19 -0.73
C VAL A 377 -4.52 -7.30 -0.12
N GLY A 378 -3.25 -7.68 -0.34
CA GLY A 378 -2.05 -7.05 0.25
C GLY A 378 -2.14 -6.96 1.77
N PHE A 379 -1.86 -8.05 2.49
CA PHE A 379 -2.01 -8.10 3.95
C PHE A 379 -0.68 -7.88 4.70
N ASP A 380 0.06 -6.86 4.32
CA ASP A 380 1.13 -6.30 5.15
C ASP A 380 1.13 -4.76 5.09
N HIS A 381 2.24 -4.14 4.67
CA HIS A 381 2.45 -2.71 4.80
C HIS A 381 1.42 -1.91 4.00
N GLY A 382 0.88 -0.87 4.65
CA GLY A 382 -0.10 0.04 4.06
C GLY A 382 -1.56 -0.35 4.32
N ASN A 383 -1.88 -1.60 4.63
CA ASN A 383 -3.28 -2.02 4.76
C ASN A 383 -3.92 -1.52 6.08
N PRO A 384 -4.96 -0.66 6.07
CA PRO A 384 -5.58 -0.14 7.30
C PRO A 384 -6.35 -1.22 8.10
N LEU A 385 -6.55 -2.41 7.54
CA LEU A 385 -7.14 -3.55 8.24
C LEU A 385 -6.10 -4.34 9.05
N ASP A 386 -4.80 -4.24 8.74
CA ASP A 386 -3.74 -4.91 9.50
C ASP A 386 -3.79 -4.62 11.02
N PRO A 387 -3.72 -3.35 11.48
CA PRO A 387 -3.77 -3.04 12.91
C PRO A 387 -5.10 -3.47 13.56
N ILE A 388 -6.19 -3.55 12.79
CA ILE A 388 -7.48 -3.99 13.30
C ILE A 388 -7.51 -5.52 13.47
N ILE A 389 -6.99 -6.26 12.48
CA ILE A 389 -7.07 -7.72 12.40
C ILE A 389 -5.96 -8.38 13.22
N ARG A 390 -4.68 -8.02 12.99
CA ARG A 390 -3.53 -8.64 13.66
C ARG A 390 -3.40 -8.22 15.12
N ALA A 391 -3.65 -6.94 15.43
CA ALA A 391 -3.49 -6.40 16.78
C ALA A 391 -4.83 -6.27 17.51
N GLN A 392 -5.67 -5.27 17.17
CA GLN A 392 -6.80 -4.84 17.99
C GLN A 392 -7.85 -5.94 18.25
N LEU A 393 -8.05 -6.85 17.30
CA LEU A 393 -8.95 -8.00 17.42
C LEU A 393 -8.23 -9.35 17.51
N ALA A 394 -6.90 -9.38 17.34
CA ALA A 394 -6.04 -10.57 17.35
C ALA A 394 -6.63 -11.79 16.57
N LEU A 395 -7.23 -11.53 15.41
CA LEU A 395 -7.94 -12.55 14.63
C LEU A 395 -6.96 -13.47 13.92
N ARG A 396 -7.27 -14.77 13.90
CA ARG A 396 -6.54 -15.75 13.10
C ARG A 396 -6.81 -15.52 11.62
N TYR A 397 -5.75 -15.59 10.81
CA TYR A 397 -5.80 -15.50 9.36
C TYR A 397 -4.96 -16.63 8.74
N HIS A 398 -5.27 -16.93 7.48
CA HIS A 398 -4.50 -17.82 6.61
C HIS A 398 -3.94 -16.99 5.46
N LEU A 399 -2.64 -17.16 5.15
CA LEU A 399 -2.00 -16.53 3.99
C LEU A 399 -2.17 -17.45 2.77
N LEU A 400 -2.52 -16.86 1.63
CA LEU A 400 -2.82 -17.57 0.39
C LEU A 400 -1.54 -17.71 -0.43
N ARG A 401 -1.17 -18.96 -0.73
CA ARG A 401 -0.05 -19.26 -1.61
C ARG A 401 -0.51 -19.25 -3.05
N ASP A 402 0.26 -18.58 -3.91
CA ASP A 402 -0.06 -18.43 -5.34
C ASP A 402 0.34 -19.68 -6.16
N ILE A 403 -0.06 -20.85 -5.66
CA ILE A 403 0.20 -22.17 -6.24
C ILE A 403 -1.15 -22.82 -6.51
N SER A 404 -1.54 -22.83 -7.78
CA SER A 404 -2.75 -23.49 -8.26
C SER A 404 -2.42 -24.53 -9.32
N THR A 405 -3.38 -25.40 -9.61
CA THR A 405 -3.34 -26.28 -10.79
C THR A 405 -4.51 -25.90 -11.67
N ILE A 406 -4.28 -25.67 -12.96
CA ILE A 406 -5.36 -25.50 -13.94
C ILE A 406 -5.62 -26.87 -14.58
N TYR A 407 -6.89 -27.27 -14.64
CA TYR A 407 -7.34 -28.50 -15.29
C TYR A 407 -8.09 -28.18 -16.59
N ASP A 408 -7.82 -28.97 -17.63
CA ASP A 408 -8.48 -28.86 -18.92
C ASP A 408 -9.87 -29.53 -18.91
N ILE A 409 -10.63 -29.35 -19.99
CA ILE A 409 -12.02 -29.80 -20.15
C ILE A 409 -12.18 -31.33 -20.10
N ASP A 410 -11.10 -32.08 -20.35
CA ASP A 410 -11.02 -33.53 -20.18
C ASP A 410 -10.64 -33.97 -18.75
N GLY A 411 -10.42 -33.01 -17.84
CA GLY A 411 -9.98 -33.24 -16.47
C GLY A 411 -8.47 -33.46 -16.29
N THR A 412 -7.67 -33.39 -17.36
CA THR A 412 -6.20 -33.47 -17.25
C THR A 412 -5.62 -32.18 -16.67
N PRO A 413 -4.55 -32.22 -15.86
CA PRO A 413 -3.82 -31.00 -15.51
C PRO A 413 -3.17 -30.40 -16.77
N VAL A 414 -3.12 -29.08 -16.82
CA VAL A 414 -2.36 -28.35 -17.85
C VAL A 414 -0.86 -28.46 -17.54
N ASP A 415 -0.05 -28.66 -18.58
CA ASP A 415 1.41 -28.69 -18.48
C ASP A 415 1.94 -27.32 -18.02
N GLU A 416 2.77 -27.27 -16.98
CA GLU A 416 3.19 -26.01 -16.34
C GLU A 416 4.00 -25.10 -17.30
N LEU A 417 4.70 -25.64 -18.31
CA LEU A 417 5.38 -24.80 -19.31
C LEU A 417 4.39 -24.23 -20.33
N ARG A 418 3.45 -25.04 -20.81
CA ARG A 418 2.38 -24.59 -21.73
C ARG A 418 1.36 -23.68 -21.05
N ASP A 419 1.25 -23.79 -19.74
CA ASP A 419 0.88 -22.71 -18.86
C ASP A 419 1.89 -21.55 -19.07
N ALA A 420 3.09 -21.53 -18.47
CA ALA A 420 4.02 -20.38 -18.40
C ALA A 420 4.26 -19.54 -19.67
N MET A 421 4.08 -20.13 -20.85
CA MET A 421 4.23 -19.48 -22.15
C MET A 421 3.24 -18.33 -22.42
N ALA A 422 2.01 -18.32 -21.88
CA ALA A 422 0.99 -17.37 -22.38
C ALA A 422 0.20 -16.54 -21.36
N GLU A 423 0.36 -16.66 -20.03
CA GLU A 423 0.14 -15.48 -19.17
C GLU A 423 1.13 -14.38 -19.59
N LYS A 424 2.34 -14.75 -20.00
CA LYS A 424 3.29 -13.77 -20.54
C LYS A 424 2.76 -13.12 -21.83
N LEU A 425 1.99 -13.86 -22.62
CA LEU A 425 1.29 -13.35 -23.80
C LEU A 425 0.08 -12.48 -23.41
N TYR A 426 -0.70 -12.90 -22.41
CA TYR A 426 -1.78 -12.10 -21.80
C TYR A 426 -1.28 -10.75 -21.28
N ASN A 427 -0.23 -10.80 -20.45
CA ASN A 427 0.36 -9.65 -19.80
C ASN A 427 0.98 -8.73 -20.84
N ASP A 428 1.66 -9.24 -21.88
CA ASP A 428 2.14 -8.40 -22.99
C ASP A 428 0.98 -7.71 -23.75
N ILE A 429 -0.14 -8.39 -24.02
CA ILE A 429 -1.33 -7.77 -24.62
C ILE A 429 -1.91 -6.69 -23.68
N LEU A 430 -1.99 -6.97 -22.38
CA LEU A 430 -2.52 -6.07 -21.37
C LEU A 430 -1.61 -4.85 -21.18
N ASP A 431 -0.28 -5.02 -21.17
CA ASP A 431 0.71 -3.95 -21.08
C ASP A 431 0.74 -3.09 -22.34
N ARG A 432 0.61 -3.69 -23.53
CA ARG A 432 0.42 -2.93 -24.79
C ARG A 432 -0.90 -2.17 -24.80
N SER A 433 -1.98 -2.72 -24.23
CA SER A 433 -3.23 -1.96 -24.00
C SER A 433 -3.05 -0.84 -22.97
N GLY A 434 -2.11 -1.02 -22.02
CA GLY A 434 -1.72 -0.04 -21.01
C GLY A 434 -1.17 1.27 -21.56
N ALA A 435 -0.74 1.31 -22.83
CA ALA A 435 -0.36 2.54 -23.53
C ALA A 435 -1.50 3.56 -23.66
N TYR A 436 -2.77 3.12 -23.52
CA TYR A 436 -3.98 3.93 -23.65
C TYR A 436 -4.59 4.41 -22.32
N ARG A 437 -3.92 4.11 -21.20
CA ARG A 437 -4.29 4.57 -19.84
C ARG A 437 -4.32 6.10 -19.73
N HIS A 438 -5.25 6.61 -18.93
CA HIS A 438 -5.26 8.00 -18.51
C HIS A 438 -4.10 8.27 -17.54
N LYS A 439 -3.07 8.99 -17.99
CA LYS A 439 -1.93 9.35 -17.14
C LYS A 439 -2.35 10.35 -16.05
N ALA A 440 -2.45 9.86 -14.82
CA ALA A 440 -2.82 10.68 -13.67
C ALA A 440 -1.80 11.82 -13.44
N VAL A 441 -2.29 13.07 -13.45
CA VAL A 441 -1.44 14.24 -13.17
C VAL A 441 -1.22 14.35 -11.66
N ILE A 442 -0.14 13.72 -11.18
CA ILE A 442 0.31 13.86 -9.79
C ILE A 442 0.83 15.29 -9.61
N ALA A 443 0.06 16.13 -8.92
CA ALA A 443 0.51 17.45 -8.51
C ALA A 443 1.70 17.30 -7.52
N PRO A 444 2.87 17.91 -7.79
CA PRO A 444 3.99 17.83 -6.88
C PRO A 444 3.64 18.54 -5.55
N ALA A 445 3.94 17.89 -4.45
CA ALA A 445 3.84 18.46 -3.11
C ALA A 445 5.25 18.69 -2.55
N ALA A 446 5.41 19.71 -1.72
CA ALA A 446 6.69 20.06 -1.11
C ALA A 446 7.41 18.85 -0.46
N GLU A 447 8.60 18.53 -0.98
CA GLU A 447 9.51 17.55 -0.40
C GLU A 447 10.36 18.14 0.74
N GLY A 448 10.77 17.26 1.66
CA GLY A 448 11.83 17.52 2.63
C GLY A 448 13.19 17.03 2.15
N ASP A 449 14.24 17.47 2.86
CA ASP A 449 15.61 17.01 2.65
C ASP A 449 15.76 15.53 3.07
N ARG A 450 15.96 14.64 2.08
CA ARG A 450 16.03 13.19 2.30
C ARG A 450 17.22 12.79 3.17
N GLU A 451 18.41 13.36 2.94
CA GLU A 451 19.60 13.07 3.77
C GLU A 451 19.39 13.45 5.24
N LEU A 452 18.67 14.54 5.51
CA LEU A 452 18.31 14.94 6.86
C LEU A 452 17.25 14.00 7.48
N ILE A 453 16.25 13.57 6.70
CA ILE A 453 15.24 12.60 7.16
C ILE A 453 15.90 11.26 7.50
N ASP A 454 16.67 10.65 6.58
CA ASP A 454 17.33 9.34 6.76
C ASP A 454 18.32 9.29 7.93
N SER A 455 18.91 10.44 8.27
CA SER A 455 19.82 10.60 9.40
C SER A 455 19.15 11.09 10.70
N GLY A 456 17.82 11.30 10.68
CA GLY A 456 17.03 11.74 11.84
C GLY A 456 17.33 13.18 12.31
N ARG A 457 17.86 14.02 11.43
CA ARG A 457 18.30 15.40 11.70
C ARG A 457 17.30 16.43 11.18
N ASP A 458 17.28 17.60 11.81
CA ASP A 458 16.39 18.71 11.45
C ASP A 458 17.17 19.84 10.79
N SER A 459 16.53 20.55 9.85
CA SER A 459 17.07 21.80 9.34
C SER A 459 17.14 22.85 10.45
N SER A 460 18.31 23.46 10.57
CA SER A 460 18.54 24.62 11.44
C SER A 460 18.45 25.95 10.68
N ALA A 461 18.03 25.91 9.41
CA ALA A 461 17.99 27.06 8.51
C ALA A 461 16.55 27.54 8.28
N ASP A 462 16.43 28.84 8.06
CA ASP A 462 15.18 29.56 7.83
C ASP A 462 15.49 30.70 6.83
N ASP A 463 14.68 30.85 5.79
CA ASP A 463 14.80 31.91 4.80
C ASP A 463 13.53 32.75 4.61
N GLY A 464 12.45 32.44 5.34
CA GLY A 464 11.25 33.29 5.45
C GLY A 464 10.30 33.29 4.25
N LEU A 465 10.53 32.48 3.22
CA LEU A 465 9.59 32.26 2.12
C LEU A 465 8.62 31.14 2.49
N THR A 466 7.32 31.32 2.27
CA THR A 466 6.38 30.18 2.37
C THR A 466 6.60 29.20 1.20
N ILE A 467 6.15 27.96 1.36
CA ILE A 467 6.13 26.94 0.29
C ILE A 467 5.49 27.53 -0.96
N ARG A 468 4.29 28.10 -0.83
CA ARG A 468 3.56 28.72 -1.94
C ARG A 468 4.34 29.85 -2.61
N GLN A 469 4.93 30.77 -1.84
CA GLN A 469 5.72 31.88 -2.39
C GLN A 469 6.93 31.38 -3.19
N TYR A 470 7.55 30.28 -2.76
CA TYR A 470 8.64 29.65 -3.47
C TYR A 470 8.16 28.91 -4.73
N GLU A 471 7.10 28.11 -4.63
CA GLU A 471 6.51 27.35 -5.75
C GLU A 471 5.96 28.27 -6.85
N GLU A 472 5.23 29.34 -6.49
CA GLU A 472 4.75 30.36 -7.44
C GLU A 472 5.91 31.06 -8.14
N ALA A 473 6.95 31.49 -7.40
CA ALA A 473 8.13 32.14 -7.99
C ALA A 473 9.03 31.18 -8.79
N ALA A 474 9.02 29.88 -8.48
CA ALA A 474 9.67 28.85 -9.29
C ALA A 474 8.93 28.65 -10.61
N ALA A 475 7.61 28.51 -10.57
CA ALA A 475 6.77 28.36 -11.76
C ALA A 475 6.86 29.58 -12.70
N SER A 476 6.97 30.80 -12.17
CA SER A 476 7.18 32.01 -12.99
C SER A 476 8.66 32.34 -13.29
N GLY A 477 9.62 31.53 -12.85
CA GLY A 477 11.06 31.78 -13.05
C GLY A 477 11.62 33.01 -12.30
N THR A 478 10.88 33.57 -11.35
CA THR A 478 11.20 34.82 -10.63
C THR A 478 11.91 34.62 -9.29
N ILE A 479 12.34 33.39 -8.93
CA ILE A 479 13.04 33.07 -7.67
C ILE A 479 14.13 34.09 -7.31
N GLY A 480 14.91 34.55 -8.30
CA GLY A 480 15.97 35.55 -8.09
C GLY A 480 15.50 36.91 -7.55
N MET A 481 14.22 37.25 -7.74
CA MET A 481 13.59 38.48 -7.24
C MET A 481 13.16 38.39 -5.77
N LEU A 482 12.99 37.17 -5.23
CA LEU A 482 12.69 36.96 -3.80
C LEU A 482 13.92 37.11 -2.89
N LEU A 483 15.12 37.27 -3.45
CA LEU A 483 16.34 37.51 -2.69
C LEU A 483 16.39 38.94 -2.14
N PRO A 484 16.51 39.15 -0.81
CA PRO A 484 16.80 40.47 -0.26
C PRO A 484 18.08 41.04 -0.88
N THR A 485 18.03 42.27 -1.42
CA THR A 485 19.10 42.87 -2.25
C THR A 485 20.50 42.90 -1.62
N LYS A 486 20.60 42.81 -0.29
CA LYS A 486 21.88 42.66 0.45
C LYS A 486 22.54 41.27 0.33
N ARG A 487 21.80 40.21 -0.04
CA ARG A 487 22.35 38.84 -0.25
C ARG A 487 22.83 38.61 -1.68
N VAL A 488 22.13 39.14 -2.69
CA VAL A 488 22.49 39.00 -4.12
C VAL A 488 23.95 39.40 -4.38
N ARG A 489 24.40 40.51 -3.78
CA ARG A 489 25.79 41.03 -3.88
C ARG A 489 26.89 40.10 -3.34
N ARG A 490 26.57 38.89 -2.85
CA ARG A 490 27.56 37.90 -2.37
C ARG A 490 27.52 36.56 -3.11
N GLY A 491 26.69 36.43 -4.16
CA GLY A 491 26.56 35.16 -4.90
C GLY A 491 25.94 34.01 -4.09
N VAL A 492 25.27 34.32 -2.97
CA VAL A 492 24.60 33.32 -2.12
C VAL A 492 23.14 33.23 -2.55
N GLY A 493 22.79 32.12 -3.23
CA GLY A 493 21.42 31.81 -3.62
C GLY A 493 20.50 31.49 -2.43
N HIS A 494 19.22 31.25 -2.73
CA HIS A 494 18.26 30.73 -1.75
C HIS A 494 18.69 29.35 -1.25
N LYS A 495 18.50 29.07 0.04
CA LYS A 495 18.83 27.74 0.60
C LYS A 495 17.88 26.66 0.11
N THR A 496 16.64 27.03 -0.17
CA THR A 496 15.63 26.18 -0.81
C THR A 496 16.03 25.74 -2.22
N ALA A 497 16.85 26.50 -2.96
CA ALA A 497 17.37 26.08 -4.26
C ALA A 497 18.41 24.93 -4.18
N ASN A 498 18.87 24.56 -2.98
CA ASN A 498 19.66 23.33 -2.77
C ASN A 498 18.78 22.11 -2.47
N VAL A 499 17.50 22.30 -2.14
CA VAL A 499 16.54 21.19 -2.10
C VAL A 499 16.37 20.75 -3.54
N ARG A 500 16.92 19.58 -3.87
CA ARG A 500 16.64 18.97 -5.17
C ARG A 500 15.14 18.76 -5.26
N THR A 501 14.50 19.44 -6.20
CA THR A 501 13.20 19.01 -6.68
C THR A 501 13.42 17.66 -7.34
N SER A 502 13.17 16.58 -6.58
CA SER A 502 12.73 15.35 -7.22
C SER A 502 11.38 15.73 -7.84
N ALA A 503 11.42 16.11 -9.12
CA ALA A 503 10.34 15.67 -9.99
C ALA A 503 10.39 14.15 -9.88
N GLY A 504 9.56 13.60 -8.99
CA GLY A 504 9.51 12.16 -8.79
C GLY A 504 9.30 11.50 -10.14
N VAL A 505 10.01 10.40 -10.40
CA VAL A 505 9.72 9.57 -11.58
C VAL A 505 8.21 9.39 -11.61
N PRO A 506 7.51 9.88 -12.65
CA PRO A 506 6.05 9.84 -12.66
C PRO A 506 5.60 8.40 -12.46
N LEU A 507 4.44 8.20 -11.81
CA LEU A 507 3.80 6.88 -11.72
C LEU A 507 3.14 6.53 -13.07
N ALA A 508 3.97 6.57 -14.11
CA ALA A 508 3.69 6.46 -15.54
C ALA A 508 4.95 6.04 -16.32
N ASP A 509 6.01 5.60 -15.62
CA ASP A 509 7.22 4.97 -16.18
C ASP A 509 7.25 3.44 -15.95
N LEU A 510 6.08 2.83 -15.67
CA LEU A 510 5.68 1.59 -16.36
C LEU A 510 5.38 1.93 -17.84
N GLY A 511 6.35 2.56 -18.50
CA GLY A 511 6.23 3.13 -19.83
C GLY A 511 6.72 2.11 -20.85
N ALA A 512 5.79 1.36 -21.44
CA ALA A 512 6.03 0.41 -22.52
C ALA A 512 7.26 -0.49 -22.28
N THR A 513 7.11 -1.46 -21.37
CA THR A 513 8.05 -2.57 -21.09
C THR A 513 8.19 -3.56 -22.27
N ASN A 514 8.21 -3.06 -23.50
CA ASN A 514 8.71 -3.72 -24.70
C ASN A 514 8.97 -2.69 -25.82
N ASN A 515 10.22 -2.22 -25.93
CA ASN A 515 10.76 -1.70 -27.20
C ASN A 515 10.92 -2.84 -28.25
N HIS A 516 10.60 -4.08 -27.88
CA HIS A 516 10.61 -5.26 -28.73
C HIS A 516 9.30 -5.43 -29.50
N SER A 517 9.43 -5.92 -30.73
CA SER A 517 8.30 -6.36 -31.55
C SER A 517 7.50 -7.47 -30.83
N ALA A 518 6.23 -7.62 -31.20
CA ALA A 518 5.39 -8.72 -30.73
C ALA A 518 6.00 -10.10 -31.05
N ALA A 519 6.66 -10.24 -32.21
CA ALA A 519 7.38 -11.45 -32.60
C ALA A 519 8.57 -11.78 -31.68
N ILE A 520 9.41 -10.79 -31.32
CA ILE A 520 10.53 -11.00 -30.39
C ILE A 520 10.00 -11.35 -28.99
N ALA A 521 8.95 -10.66 -28.53
CA ALA A 521 8.32 -10.96 -27.24
C ALA A 521 7.81 -12.42 -27.22
N CYS A 522 7.11 -12.87 -28.27
CA CYS A 522 6.69 -14.26 -28.43
C CYS A 522 7.85 -15.26 -28.37
N GLN A 523 8.95 -14.98 -29.08
CA GLN A 523 10.13 -15.86 -29.07
C GLN A 523 10.75 -15.95 -27.67
N ALA A 524 10.85 -14.84 -26.93
CA ALA A 524 11.33 -14.80 -25.55
C ALA A 524 10.39 -15.53 -24.55
N MET A 525 9.08 -15.56 -24.83
CA MET A 525 8.11 -16.38 -24.10
C MET A 525 8.18 -17.88 -24.43
N GLY A 526 8.94 -18.28 -25.45
CA GLY A 526 9.07 -19.67 -25.91
C GLY A 526 8.16 -20.07 -27.08
N TRP A 527 7.40 -19.13 -27.66
CA TRP A 527 6.49 -19.43 -28.78
C TRP A 527 7.23 -19.60 -30.11
N LYS A 528 6.84 -20.65 -30.85
CA LYS A 528 7.21 -20.83 -32.27
C LYS A 528 6.32 -19.93 -33.13
N LEU A 529 6.92 -19.00 -33.87
CA LEU A 529 6.23 -18.14 -34.83
C LEU A 529 5.72 -18.93 -36.04
N ARG A 530 4.71 -18.42 -36.75
CA ARG A 530 4.28 -18.96 -38.04
C ARG A 530 5.32 -18.71 -39.14
N ASN A 531 5.34 -19.58 -40.15
CA ASN A 531 6.17 -19.41 -41.34
C ASN A 531 5.87 -18.06 -42.02
N GLY A 532 6.92 -17.30 -42.36
CA GLY A 532 6.82 -15.97 -42.97
C GLY A 532 6.77 -14.80 -41.99
N VAL A 533 6.62 -15.05 -40.69
CA VAL A 533 6.72 -14.00 -39.65
C VAL A 533 8.20 -13.73 -39.35
N THR A 534 8.56 -12.44 -39.30
CA THR A 534 9.91 -11.96 -39.00
C THR A 534 10.02 -11.43 -37.57
N SER A 535 11.23 -11.32 -37.03
CA SER A 535 11.47 -10.68 -35.72
C SER A 535 11.17 -9.16 -35.70
N TYR A 536 10.77 -8.54 -36.82
CA TYR A 536 10.31 -7.15 -36.84
C TYR A 536 8.79 -7.00 -36.71
N ASP A 537 8.03 -8.09 -36.89
CA ASP A 537 6.57 -8.03 -36.93
C ASP A 537 5.96 -7.76 -35.55
N SER A 538 5.05 -6.78 -35.49
CA SER A 538 4.41 -6.32 -34.26
C SER A 538 2.92 -6.09 -34.45
N ILE A 539 2.15 -6.30 -33.38
CA ILE A 539 0.75 -5.88 -33.32
C ILE A 539 0.66 -4.35 -33.22
N SER A 540 -0.46 -3.77 -33.70
CA SER A 540 -0.77 -2.34 -33.60
C SER A 540 -2.20 -2.13 -33.10
N LEU A 541 -2.33 -1.56 -31.90
CA LEU A 541 -3.61 -1.36 -31.21
C LEU A 541 -4.21 0.03 -31.46
N ASP A 542 -3.46 0.97 -32.06
CA ASP A 542 -3.90 2.38 -32.19
C ASP A 542 -5.22 2.54 -32.94
N GLY A 543 -5.43 1.77 -34.00
CA GLY A 543 -6.63 1.86 -34.84
C GLY A 543 -7.91 1.41 -34.11
N ILE A 544 -7.82 0.44 -33.19
CA ILE A 544 -8.95 -0.03 -32.40
C ILE A 544 -9.11 0.77 -31.10
N ALA A 545 -8.00 1.09 -30.41
CA ALA A 545 -8.00 1.86 -29.18
C ALA A 545 -8.54 3.28 -29.34
N ARG A 546 -8.29 3.92 -30.50
CA ARG A 546 -8.74 5.31 -30.78
C ARG A 546 -10.09 5.39 -31.51
N LYS A 547 -10.75 4.24 -31.74
CA LYS A 547 -12.04 4.17 -32.47
C LYS A 547 -13.20 4.84 -31.74
N SER A 548 -13.15 4.90 -30.41
CA SER A 548 -14.10 5.63 -29.55
C SER A 548 -13.36 6.37 -28.43
N LYS A 549 -13.99 7.40 -27.87
CA LYS A 549 -13.53 8.04 -26.61
C LYS A 549 -13.86 7.21 -25.37
N THR A 550 -14.89 6.36 -25.46
CA THR A 550 -15.36 5.45 -24.41
C THR A 550 -15.08 3.99 -24.79
N GLN A 551 -13.90 3.75 -25.39
CA GLN A 551 -13.50 2.44 -25.87
C GLN A 551 -13.37 1.44 -24.72
N SER A 552 -13.89 0.23 -24.91
CA SER A 552 -13.77 -0.84 -23.90
C SER A 552 -12.38 -1.47 -23.91
N LEU A 553 -11.94 -1.95 -22.74
CA LEU A 553 -10.72 -2.74 -22.62
C LEU A 553 -10.85 -4.03 -23.44
N GLY A 554 -11.95 -4.77 -23.27
CA GLY A 554 -12.23 -6.02 -23.98
C GLY A 554 -11.97 -5.90 -25.47
N THR A 555 -12.66 -4.97 -26.16
CA THR A 555 -12.54 -4.78 -27.61
C THR A 555 -11.11 -4.51 -28.10
N VAL A 556 -10.19 -4.04 -27.24
CA VAL A 556 -8.77 -3.88 -27.58
C VAL A 556 -7.95 -5.15 -27.30
N LEU A 557 -8.22 -5.87 -26.21
CA LEU A 557 -7.59 -7.17 -25.93
C LEU A 557 -8.01 -8.20 -26.99
N ASP A 558 -9.31 -8.28 -27.29
CA ASP A 558 -9.95 -9.12 -28.30
C ASP A 558 -9.26 -8.98 -29.68
N ASP A 559 -8.93 -7.75 -30.08
CA ASP A 559 -8.22 -7.48 -31.33
C ASP A 559 -6.71 -7.73 -31.23
N GLY A 560 -6.08 -7.41 -30.09
CA GLY A 560 -4.67 -7.73 -29.85
C GLY A 560 -4.36 -9.22 -30.02
N ILE A 561 -5.24 -10.09 -29.52
CA ILE A 561 -5.09 -11.54 -29.69
C ILE A 561 -5.40 -11.96 -31.13
N ARG A 562 -6.40 -11.36 -31.79
CA ARG A 562 -6.69 -11.57 -33.23
C ARG A 562 -5.49 -11.21 -34.11
N GLN A 563 -4.66 -10.26 -33.67
CA GLN A 563 -3.38 -9.97 -34.29
C GLN A 563 -2.31 -11.02 -33.92
N TYR A 564 -2.22 -11.46 -32.66
CA TYR A 564 -1.32 -12.55 -32.25
C TYR A 564 -1.60 -13.90 -32.91
N GLN A 565 -2.86 -14.25 -33.21
CA GLN A 565 -3.22 -15.43 -34.01
C GLN A 565 -2.55 -15.46 -35.39
N LYS A 566 -2.19 -14.29 -35.95
CA LYS A 566 -1.46 -14.18 -37.23
C LYS A 566 0.04 -14.42 -37.06
N LEU A 567 0.59 -14.12 -35.88
CA LEU A 567 1.99 -14.36 -35.52
C LEU A 567 2.22 -15.80 -35.04
N LEU A 568 1.22 -16.40 -34.38
CA LEU A 568 1.34 -17.65 -33.62
C LEU A 568 0.36 -18.75 -34.08
N PRO A 569 0.78 -20.03 -34.12
CA PRO A 569 -0.09 -21.18 -34.31
C PRO A 569 -0.79 -21.56 -32.99
N LEU A 570 -1.66 -20.67 -32.50
CA LEU A 570 -2.49 -20.93 -31.31
C LEU A 570 -3.50 -22.06 -31.61
N THR A 571 -3.68 -22.97 -30.64
CA THR A 571 -4.50 -24.18 -30.73
C THR A 571 -5.72 -24.09 -29.81
N PRO A 572 -6.77 -24.93 -29.97
CA PRO A 572 -7.93 -24.90 -29.08
C PRO A 572 -7.67 -25.04 -27.56
N LYS A 573 -6.57 -25.69 -27.12
CA LYS A 573 -6.21 -25.76 -25.69
C LYS A 573 -5.72 -24.41 -25.18
N ASP A 574 -4.75 -23.86 -25.91
CA ASP A 574 -4.40 -22.44 -25.89
C ASP A 574 -5.47 -21.55 -26.57
N MET A 575 -6.75 -21.97 -26.65
CA MET A 575 -7.89 -21.05 -26.77
C MET A 575 -8.79 -21.04 -25.50
N ARG A 576 -8.63 -22.00 -24.57
CA ARG A 576 -9.39 -22.02 -23.30
C ARG A 576 -8.72 -21.25 -22.16
N LEU A 577 -7.39 -21.20 -22.17
CA LEU A 577 -6.56 -20.71 -21.07
C LEU A 577 -6.49 -19.16 -20.90
N LEU A 578 -6.46 -18.31 -21.95
CA LEU A 578 -6.56 -16.83 -21.76
C LEU A 578 -7.99 -16.53 -21.36
N ASN A 579 -8.96 -17.34 -21.82
CA ASN A 579 -10.34 -17.13 -21.38
C ASN A 579 -10.48 -17.37 -19.88
N TRP A 580 -9.64 -18.23 -19.30
CA TRP A 580 -9.45 -18.30 -17.85
C TRP A 580 -8.80 -17.01 -17.28
N HIS A 581 -7.83 -16.39 -17.95
CA HIS A 581 -7.24 -15.10 -17.52
C HIS A 581 -8.18 -13.91 -17.63
N PHE A 582 -8.94 -13.81 -18.73
CA PHE A 582 -10.06 -12.91 -18.88
C PHE A 582 -11.11 -13.20 -17.80
N ALA A 583 -11.49 -14.46 -17.55
CA ALA A 583 -12.39 -14.81 -16.43
C ALA A 583 -11.84 -14.34 -15.08
N ASN A 584 -10.51 -14.40 -14.88
CA ASN A 584 -9.84 -13.92 -13.67
C ASN A 584 -9.82 -12.38 -13.57
N LEU A 585 -9.72 -11.67 -14.69
CA LEU A 585 -9.87 -10.21 -14.78
C LEU A 585 -11.33 -9.77 -14.57
N GLU A 586 -12.28 -10.53 -15.15
CA GLU A 586 -13.72 -10.35 -14.96
C GLU A 586 -14.14 -10.68 -13.52
N TYR A 587 -13.42 -11.58 -12.85
CA TYR A 587 -13.54 -11.82 -11.41
C TYR A 587 -13.05 -10.62 -10.60
N ALA A 588 -11.82 -10.16 -10.85
CA ALA A 588 -11.25 -9.01 -10.17
C ALA A 588 -12.17 -7.76 -10.27
N ASN A 589 -12.81 -7.54 -11.42
CA ASN A 589 -13.71 -6.41 -11.67
C ASN A 589 -15.21 -6.69 -11.42
N ALA A 590 -15.61 -7.95 -11.15
CA ALA A 590 -17.01 -8.42 -11.16
C ALA A 590 -17.81 -8.02 -12.42
N ALA A 591 -17.16 -7.88 -13.57
CA ALA A 591 -17.77 -7.39 -14.80
C ALA A 591 -17.05 -7.93 -16.03
N ASN A 592 -17.79 -8.15 -17.12
CA ASN A 592 -17.22 -8.53 -18.41
C ASN A 592 -16.26 -7.44 -18.94
N VAL A 593 -15.13 -7.82 -19.53
CA VAL A 593 -14.08 -6.87 -19.98
C VAL A 593 -14.56 -5.86 -21.02
N GLY A 594 -15.58 -6.21 -21.81
CA GLY A 594 -16.24 -5.31 -22.76
C GLY A 594 -17.03 -4.15 -22.11
N LYS A 595 -17.17 -4.18 -20.77
CA LYS A 595 -17.79 -3.10 -19.97
C LYS A 595 -16.75 -2.21 -19.28
N LEU A 596 -15.48 -2.58 -19.26
CA LEU A 596 -14.40 -1.85 -18.56
C LEU A 596 -13.84 -0.74 -19.47
N SER A 597 -13.54 0.44 -18.92
CA SER A 597 -12.88 1.52 -19.69
C SER A 597 -11.42 1.18 -20.00
N LEU A 598 -11.06 1.16 -21.28
CA LEU A 598 -9.67 1.00 -21.73
C LEU A 598 -8.70 1.95 -21.02
N SER A 599 -9.15 3.19 -20.77
CA SER A 599 -8.29 4.27 -20.25
C SER A 599 -8.29 4.40 -18.72
N GLY A 600 -9.09 3.61 -17.99
CA GLY A 600 -9.23 3.81 -16.55
C GLY A 600 -9.69 2.61 -15.72
N TRP A 601 -9.81 1.40 -16.30
CA TRP A 601 -10.17 0.19 -15.54
C TRP A 601 -9.24 -0.08 -14.34
N ASP A 602 -7.97 0.31 -14.47
CA ASP A 602 -6.89 0.18 -13.50
C ASP A 602 -6.45 1.54 -12.91
N GLN A 603 -7.39 2.49 -12.74
CA GLN A 603 -7.14 3.81 -12.12
C GLN A 603 -6.54 3.76 -10.69
N ASP A 604 -6.69 2.62 -10.00
CA ASP A 604 -6.22 2.35 -8.65
C ASP A 604 -4.83 1.67 -8.62
N MET A 605 -4.28 1.30 -9.77
CA MET A 605 -2.90 0.82 -9.91
C MET A 605 -1.90 1.81 -9.29
N GLY A 606 -0.93 1.27 -8.55
CA GLY A 606 0.00 2.03 -7.72
C GLY A 606 -0.53 2.37 -6.32
N ASN A 607 -1.71 1.85 -5.94
CA ASN A 607 -2.25 1.90 -4.58
C ASN A 607 -2.41 0.49 -3.97
N GLU A 608 -1.89 -0.55 -4.62
CA GLU A 608 -1.83 -1.89 -4.06
C GLU A 608 -1.06 -1.90 -2.73
N PHE A 609 -1.52 -2.71 -1.77
CA PHE A 609 -0.79 -2.95 -0.52
C PHE A 609 0.19 -4.11 -0.67
N GLU A 610 1.27 -4.03 0.10
CA GLU A 610 2.34 -5.03 0.10
C GLU A 610 1.91 -6.32 0.83
N GLY A 611 2.67 -7.40 0.60
CA GLY A 611 2.52 -8.68 1.28
C GLY A 611 1.49 -9.64 0.68
N GLU A 612 1.55 -10.89 1.15
CA GLU A 612 0.65 -11.97 0.71
C GLU A 612 -0.83 -11.62 0.93
N HIS A 613 -1.70 -12.19 0.11
CA HIS A 613 -3.15 -12.07 0.29
C HIS A 613 -3.62 -13.01 1.41
N ALA A 614 -4.63 -12.60 2.18
CA ALA A 614 -5.05 -13.35 3.37
C ALA A 614 -6.57 -13.60 3.43
N GLN A 615 -6.98 -14.61 4.22
CA GLN A 615 -8.38 -14.89 4.55
C GLN A 615 -8.54 -15.04 6.07
N VAL A 616 -9.63 -14.54 6.65
CA VAL A 616 -9.87 -14.62 8.11
C VAL A 616 -10.44 -15.99 8.50
N VAL A 617 -9.75 -16.70 9.40
CA VAL A 617 -10.15 -18.03 9.90
C VAL A 617 -11.34 -17.89 10.86
N GLY A 618 -12.38 -18.71 10.67
CA GLY A 618 -13.65 -18.55 11.38
C GLY A 618 -14.55 -17.40 10.89
N GLY A 619 -14.17 -16.76 9.78
CA GLY A 619 -15.01 -15.85 9.00
C GLY A 619 -14.66 -14.37 9.11
N TYR A 620 -14.64 -13.69 7.96
CA TYR A 620 -14.29 -12.27 7.79
C TYR A 620 -15.29 -11.31 8.47
N GLN A 621 -16.54 -11.74 8.70
CA GLN A 621 -17.52 -10.95 9.45
C GLN A 621 -17.13 -10.74 10.94
N GLN A 622 -16.08 -11.39 11.44
CA GLN A 622 -15.47 -11.04 12.73
C GLN A 622 -15.00 -9.58 12.79
N VAL A 623 -14.49 -9.02 11.68
CA VAL A 623 -13.98 -7.62 11.64
C VAL A 623 -15.09 -6.58 11.85
N PRO A 624 -16.21 -6.56 11.08
CA PRO A 624 -17.32 -5.66 11.36
C PRO A 624 -18.02 -5.97 12.70
N ARG A 625 -17.97 -7.20 13.23
CA ARG A 625 -18.44 -7.48 14.60
C ARG A 625 -17.56 -6.80 15.64
N GLY A 626 -16.23 -6.86 15.51
CA GLY A 626 -15.29 -6.15 16.37
C GLY A 626 -15.56 -4.65 16.38
N LEU A 627 -15.63 -4.01 15.20
CA LEU A 627 -15.97 -2.58 15.08
C LEU A 627 -17.34 -2.23 15.69
N TRP A 628 -18.32 -3.15 15.64
CA TRP A 628 -19.64 -2.95 16.26
C TRP A 628 -19.60 -3.04 17.79
N SER A 629 -18.86 -3.99 18.37
CA SER A 629 -18.90 -4.29 19.80
C SER A 629 -17.80 -3.62 20.64
N LEU A 630 -16.64 -3.29 20.07
CA LEU A 630 -15.44 -2.86 20.81
C LEU A 630 -14.96 -1.45 20.44
N PRO A 631 -14.55 -0.62 21.41
CA PRO A 631 -14.54 -0.88 22.87
C PRO A 631 -15.95 -0.90 23.48
N ASP A 632 -16.81 0.05 23.07
CA ASP A 632 -18.21 0.20 23.49
C ASP A 632 -19.15 -0.15 22.33
N LYS A 633 -20.29 -0.82 22.61
CA LYS A 633 -21.24 -1.26 21.57
C LYS A 633 -21.97 -0.08 20.89
N LEU A 634 -22.05 -0.07 19.56
CA LEU A 634 -22.76 0.96 18.77
C LEU A 634 -24.29 0.72 18.72
N ASP A 635 -25.10 1.80 18.67
CA ASP A 635 -26.55 1.75 18.34
C ASP A 635 -26.74 1.38 16.86
N VAL A 636 -26.80 0.07 16.58
CA VAL A 636 -27.12 -0.47 15.25
C VAL A 636 -28.52 -1.08 15.29
N ARG A 637 -29.40 -0.56 14.45
CA ARG A 637 -30.80 -1.00 14.32
C ARG A 637 -30.96 -1.81 13.05
N THR A 638 -30.95 -3.13 13.19
CA THR A 638 -31.18 -4.09 12.10
C THR A 638 -32.65 -4.22 11.75
N GLY A 639 -32.96 -4.54 10.49
CA GLY A 639 -34.33 -4.59 9.95
C GLY A 639 -34.91 -3.22 9.57
N LYS A 640 -34.11 -2.16 9.56
CA LYS A 640 -34.53 -0.78 9.26
C LYS A 640 -34.18 -0.42 7.81
N THR A 641 -35.00 -0.87 6.88
CA THR A 641 -34.91 -0.46 5.47
C THR A 641 -35.25 1.03 5.37
N VAL A 642 -34.29 1.87 4.96
CA VAL A 642 -34.57 3.28 4.63
C VAL A 642 -35.20 3.38 3.26
N THR A 643 -36.24 4.22 3.11
CA THR A 643 -37.00 4.42 1.86
C THR A 643 -36.97 5.86 1.36
N LYS A 644 -36.83 6.85 2.25
CA LYS A 644 -36.68 8.27 1.89
C LYS A 644 -35.71 8.98 2.83
N ILE A 645 -34.94 9.92 2.28
CA ILE A 645 -34.06 10.86 2.99
C ILE A 645 -34.46 12.29 2.62
N SER A 646 -34.87 13.10 3.60
CA SER A 646 -35.07 14.55 3.44
C SER A 646 -33.92 15.33 4.09
N TYR A 647 -33.21 16.19 3.36
CA TYR A 647 -31.97 16.85 3.81
C TYR A 647 -31.86 18.33 3.38
N ASP A 648 -30.93 19.11 3.99
CA ASP A 648 -30.64 20.49 3.55
C ASP A 648 -29.42 20.48 2.61
N PRO A 649 -29.58 20.70 1.29
CA PRO A 649 -28.47 20.70 0.35
C PRO A 649 -27.51 21.88 0.55
N ARG A 650 -27.90 22.92 1.30
CA ARG A 650 -27.04 24.07 1.60
C ARG A 650 -26.19 23.85 2.84
N GLY A 651 -26.65 23.05 3.80
CA GLY A 651 -25.98 22.84 5.10
C GLY A 651 -25.89 24.09 5.98
N VAL A 652 -26.70 25.12 5.70
CA VAL A 652 -26.65 26.45 6.33
C VAL A 652 -27.87 26.72 7.22
N SER A 653 -28.95 25.95 7.07
CA SER A 653 -30.21 26.20 7.78
C SER A 653 -30.39 25.34 9.03
N SER A 654 -31.20 25.85 9.96
CA SER A 654 -31.77 25.08 11.09
C SER A 654 -32.87 24.10 10.67
N ASN A 655 -32.91 23.71 9.38
CA ASN A 655 -33.90 22.77 8.87
C ASN A 655 -33.54 21.35 9.31
N LYS A 656 -34.50 20.70 9.97
CA LYS A 656 -34.41 19.31 10.41
C LYS A 656 -34.29 18.37 9.21
N THR A 657 -33.31 17.47 9.23
CA THR A 657 -33.26 16.36 8.27
C THR A 657 -33.98 15.14 8.84
N PHE A 658 -34.50 14.29 7.96
CA PHE A 658 -35.30 13.13 8.33
C PHE A 658 -34.93 11.92 7.48
N VAL A 659 -34.80 10.77 8.16
CA VAL A 659 -34.64 9.46 7.52
C VAL A 659 -35.89 8.64 7.80
N HIS A 660 -36.58 8.23 6.74
CA HIS A 660 -37.85 7.48 6.81
C HIS A 660 -37.61 6.01 6.48
N CYS A 661 -38.20 5.12 7.28
CA CYS A 661 -38.07 3.67 7.15
C CYS A 661 -39.32 3.00 6.55
N GLU A 662 -39.15 1.78 6.01
CA GLU A 662 -40.17 0.90 5.42
C GLU A 662 -41.27 0.51 6.44
N ASP A 663 -40.99 0.58 7.74
CA ASP A 663 -41.91 0.34 8.85
C ASP A 663 -42.58 1.61 9.42
N GLY A 664 -42.34 2.77 8.80
CA GLY A 664 -42.88 4.06 9.22
C GLY A 664 -42.06 4.81 10.28
N GLU A 665 -40.99 4.24 10.85
CA GLU A 665 -40.12 5.01 11.76
C GLU A 665 -39.48 6.18 10.99
N THR A 666 -39.64 7.40 11.49
CA THR A 666 -39.00 8.60 10.96
C THR A 666 -38.06 9.18 12.00
N ILE A 667 -36.76 9.17 11.69
CA ILE A 667 -35.70 9.60 12.60
C ILE A 667 -35.21 10.98 12.17
N GLN A 668 -35.28 11.96 13.09
CA GLN A 668 -34.67 13.28 12.88
C GLN A 668 -33.15 13.19 13.05
N ALA A 669 -32.40 13.86 12.16
CA ALA A 669 -30.95 13.98 12.24
C ALA A 669 -30.48 15.42 11.95
N ASP A 670 -29.25 15.72 12.36
CA ASP A 670 -28.52 16.95 12.03
C ASP A 670 -27.49 16.72 10.91
N LYS A 671 -27.00 15.47 10.79
CA LYS A 671 -26.09 14.96 9.74
C LYS A 671 -26.51 13.55 9.34
N ILE A 672 -26.40 13.23 8.05
CA ILE A 672 -26.70 11.90 7.51
C ILE A 672 -25.48 11.38 6.75
N VAL A 673 -25.09 10.12 6.95
CA VAL A 673 -24.09 9.43 6.14
C VAL A 673 -24.75 8.29 5.37
N PHE A 674 -24.76 8.39 4.04
CA PHE A 674 -25.24 7.31 3.17
C PHE A 674 -24.10 6.33 2.87
N THR A 675 -24.28 5.04 3.22
CA THR A 675 -23.28 3.98 2.96
C THR A 675 -23.83 2.74 2.24
N ALA A 676 -25.06 2.82 1.73
CA ALA A 676 -25.62 1.74 0.93
C ALA A 676 -24.91 1.64 -0.45
N PRO A 677 -24.82 0.43 -1.06
CA PRO A 677 -24.04 0.23 -2.28
C PRO A 677 -24.49 1.05 -3.50
N LEU A 678 -23.59 1.28 -4.46
CA LEU A 678 -23.88 2.00 -5.71
C LEU A 678 -25.05 1.36 -6.49
N GLY A 679 -25.22 0.03 -6.46
CA GLY A 679 -26.40 -0.63 -7.04
C GLY A 679 -27.73 -0.15 -6.46
N VAL A 680 -27.79 0.19 -5.16
CA VAL A 680 -29.00 0.75 -4.51
C VAL A 680 -29.31 2.17 -5.01
N LEU A 681 -28.26 2.98 -5.26
CA LEU A 681 -28.41 4.30 -5.89
C LEU A 681 -28.87 4.18 -7.34
N LYS A 682 -28.22 3.33 -8.14
CA LYS A 682 -28.60 3.03 -9.54
C LYS A 682 -30.05 2.52 -9.66
N LYS A 683 -30.52 1.73 -8.69
CA LYS A 683 -31.89 1.18 -8.66
C LYS A 683 -32.95 2.21 -8.23
N GLY A 684 -32.54 3.34 -7.62
CA GLY A 684 -33.46 4.36 -7.11
C GLY A 684 -34.26 3.94 -5.87
N SER A 685 -33.81 2.90 -5.14
CA SER A 685 -34.56 2.29 -4.04
C SER A 685 -34.73 3.20 -2.81
N VAL A 686 -33.97 4.30 -2.72
CA VAL A 686 -34.08 5.32 -1.69
C VAL A 686 -34.36 6.66 -2.37
N LYS A 687 -35.47 7.32 -1.99
CA LYS A 687 -35.83 8.64 -2.52
C LYS A 687 -35.07 9.74 -1.78
N PHE A 688 -34.46 10.65 -2.52
CA PHE A 688 -33.78 11.84 -1.99
C PHE A 688 -34.67 13.07 -2.18
N ASP A 689 -34.78 13.89 -1.14
CA ASP A 689 -35.64 15.07 -1.08
C ASP A 689 -34.89 16.26 -0.45
N PRO A 690 -34.47 17.28 -1.24
CA PRO A 690 -34.62 17.38 -2.68
C PRO A 690 -33.82 16.30 -3.44
N PRO A 691 -34.09 16.08 -4.75
CA PRO A 691 -33.32 15.14 -5.55
C PRO A 691 -31.81 15.43 -5.55
N LEU A 692 -31.00 14.38 -5.73
CA LEU A 692 -29.56 14.52 -5.87
C LEU A 692 -29.22 15.37 -7.11
N PRO A 693 -28.23 16.29 -7.03
CA PRO A 693 -27.87 17.16 -8.15
C PRO A 693 -27.17 16.38 -9.27
N GLU A 694 -27.21 16.92 -10.49
CA GLU A 694 -26.67 16.27 -11.69
C GLU A 694 -25.19 15.84 -11.56
N TRP A 695 -24.35 16.66 -10.91
CA TRP A 695 -22.94 16.33 -10.68
C TRP A 695 -22.75 15.10 -9.77
N LYS A 696 -23.76 14.72 -8.98
CA LYS A 696 -23.79 13.51 -8.15
C LYS A 696 -24.43 12.33 -8.90
N THR A 697 -25.50 12.56 -9.67
CA THR A 697 -26.18 11.47 -10.41
C THR A 697 -25.39 11.02 -11.64
N GLY A 698 -24.67 11.92 -12.32
CA GLY A 698 -23.79 11.58 -13.45
C GLY A 698 -22.81 10.43 -13.15
N PRO A 699 -21.98 10.52 -12.09
CA PRO A 699 -21.15 9.41 -11.61
C PRO A 699 -21.94 8.15 -11.24
N VAL A 700 -23.13 8.28 -10.61
CA VAL A 700 -24.00 7.13 -10.31
C VAL A 700 -24.44 6.40 -11.59
N HIS A 701 -24.63 7.11 -12.70
CA HIS A 701 -24.90 6.50 -14.00
C HIS A 701 -23.64 5.89 -14.64
N ARG A 702 -22.56 6.67 -14.77
CA ARG A 702 -21.34 6.29 -15.52
C ARG A 702 -20.49 5.19 -14.87
N LEU A 703 -20.35 5.18 -13.55
CA LEU A 703 -19.60 4.13 -12.86
C LEU A 703 -20.30 2.78 -13.03
N GLY A 704 -19.52 1.72 -13.22
CA GLY A 704 -20.04 0.35 -13.27
C GLY A 704 -20.48 -0.15 -11.89
N PHE A 705 -21.41 -1.10 -11.86
CA PHE A 705 -21.68 -1.91 -10.68
C PHE A 705 -21.85 -3.38 -11.11
N GLY A 706 -20.90 -4.21 -10.70
CA GLY A 706 -20.70 -5.56 -11.20
C GLY A 706 -21.60 -6.60 -10.55
N THR A 707 -21.47 -7.85 -10.97
CA THR A 707 -22.07 -9.03 -10.34
C THR A 707 -21.04 -10.15 -10.32
N MET A 708 -20.89 -10.78 -9.16
CA MET A 708 -19.95 -11.86 -8.87
C MET A 708 -20.64 -12.79 -7.91
N ASN A 709 -20.75 -14.07 -8.28
CA ASN A 709 -21.46 -15.07 -7.50
C ASN A 709 -20.59 -16.29 -7.19
N LYS A 710 -21.01 -17.04 -6.18
CA LYS A 710 -20.28 -18.18 -5.60
C LYS A 710 -21.20 -19.38 -5.45
N VAL A 711 -20.64 -20.57 -5.62
CA VAL A 711 -21.28 -21.85 -5.31
C VAL A 711 -20.43 -22.53 -4.25
N ILE A 712 -20.99 -22.64 -3.05
CA ILE A 712 -20.33 -23.21 -1.87
C ILE A 712 -20.77 -24.66 -1.75
N LEU A 713 -19.80 -25.55 -1.59
CA LEU A 713 -19.98 -27.00 -1.55
C LEU A 713 -19.26 -27.54 -0.30
N VAL A 714 -20.00 -28.13 0.64
CA VAL A 714 -19.44 -28.80 1.82
C VAL A 714 -19.47 -30.31 1.62
N PHE A 715 -18.35 -30.99 1.87
CA PHE A 715 -18.22 -32.44 1.72
C PHE A 715 -17.79 -33.11 3.04
N GLU A 716 -18.08 -34.40 3.21
CA GLU A 716 -17.65 -35.17 4.39
C GLU A 716 -16.11 -35.26 4.50
N LYS A 717 -15.45 -35.42 3.35
CA LYS A 717 -14.00 -35.58 3.21
C LYS A 717 -13.51 -34.84 1.96
N SER A 718 -12.28 -34.35 1.98
CA SER A 718 -11.64 -33.72 0.82
C SER A 718 -11.10 -34.77 -0.15
N PHE A 719 -11.52 -34.70 -1.41
CA PHE A 719 -11.00 -35.51 -2.52
C PHE A 719 -9.99 -34.75 -3.41
N TRP A 720 -9.73 -33.48 -3.08
CA TRP A 720 -8.76 -32.59 -3.73
C TRP A 720 -7.50 -32.43 -2.86
N ASP A 721 -6.43 -31.86 -3.45
CA ASP A 721 -5.21 -31.49 -2.73
C ASP A 721 -5.52 -30.48 -1.60
N SER A 722 -5.47 -30.95 -0.35
CA SER A 722 -5.76 -30.12 0.82
C SER A 722 -4.66 -29.10 1.15
N GLU A 723 -3.51 -29.20 0.50
CA GLU A 723 -2.37 -28.30 0.65
C GLU A 723 -2.24 -27.25 -0.47
N ARG A 724 -3.11 -27.25 -1.50
CA ARG A 724 -3.28 -26.09 -2.40
C ARG A 724 -4.47 -25.23 -1.97
N ASP A 725 -4.32 -23.90 -2.06
CA ASP A 725 -5.36 -22.97 -1.62
C ASP A 725 -6.45 -22.73 -2.69
N MET A 726 -6.14 -23.01 -3.97
CA MET A 726 -7.11 -22.95 -5.08
C MET A 726 -6.71 -23.85 -6.28
N PHE A 727 -7.67 -24.14 -7.17
CA PHE A 727 -7.43 -24.76 -8.48
C PHE A 727 -8.37 -24.20 -9.55
N GLY A 728 -7.91 -24.12 -10.80
CA GLY A 728 -8.65 -23.58 -11.94
C GLY A 728 -9.23 -24.66 -12.85
N LEU A 729 -10.38 -24.40 -13.46
CA LEU A 729 -10.95 -25.21 -14.55
C LEU A 729 -11.03 -24.40 -15.84
N LEU A 730 -10.49 -24.96 -16.91
CA LEU A 730 -10.78 -24.49 -18.27
C LEU A 730 -12.24 -24.80 -18.61
N ARG A 731 -12.84 -23.88 -19.37
CA ARG A 731 -14.23 -23.96 -19.81
C ARG A 731 -14.26 -24.13 -21.32
N GLU A 732 -15.32 -24.74 -21.84
CA GLU A 732 -15.49 -24.90 -23.30
C GLU A 732 -16.05 -23.62 -23.94
N PRO A 733 -15.72 -23.39 -25.22
CA PRO A 733 -16.44 -22.43 -26.07
C PRO A 733 -17.82 -23.00 -26.43
N THR A 734 -18.73 -22.16 -26.90
CA THR A 734 -20.06 -22.60 -27.35
C THR A 734 -20.03 -23.25 -28.74
N ILE A 735 -19.14 -22.82 -29.65
CA ILE A 735 -18.65 -23.62 -30.79
C ILE A 735 -17.45 -24.46 -30.32
N PRO A 736 -17.53 -25.81 -30.26
CA PRO A 736 -16.38 -26.62 -29.87
C PRO A 736 -15.12 -26.34 -30.70
N ASN A 737 -13.98 -26.19 -30.02
CA ASN A 737 -12.66 -25.87 -30.62
C ASN A 737 -12.54 -24.49 -31.30
N SER A 738 -13.41 -23.52 -30.98
CA SER A 738 -13.39 -22.18 -31.56
C SER A 738 -12.04 -21.45 -31.53
N LEU A 739 -11.79 -20.73 -32.62
CA LEU A 739 -10.74 -19.72 -32.79
C LEU A 739 -11.34 -18.35 -33.24
N SER A 740 -12.61 -18.04 -32.92
CA SER A 740 -13.34 -16.77 -33.19
C SER A 740 -13.35 -15.82 -31.97
N GLN A 741 -14.13 -14.74 -31.84
CA GLN A 741 -13.96 -13.77 -30.73
C GLN A 741 -15.29 -13.21 -30.19
N SER A 742 -16.03 -14.08 -29.48
CA SER A 742 -17.33 -13.81 -28.78
C SER A 742 -17.91 -14.68 -27.53
N ASP A 743 -18.09 -15.98 -27.05
CA ASP A 743 -18.31 -17.54 -27.08
C ASP A 743 -18.16 -17.85 -25.57
N TYR A 744 -16.88 -18.00 -25.17
CA TYR A 744 -16.41 -18.07 -23.82
C TYR A 744 -16.86 -16.82 -23.06
N SER A 745 -17.35 -15.73 -23.69
CA SER A 745 -17.98 -14.64 -22.92
C SER A 745 -19.09 -15.15 -22.02
N GLN A 746 -19.91 -16.10 -22.50
CA GLN A 746 -20.97 -16.72 -21.71
C GLN A 746 -20.39 -17.64 -20.63
N ASN A 747 -19.38 -18.44 -20.97
CA ASN A 747 -19.00 -19.63 -20.18
C ASN A 747 -17.65 -19.55 -19.46
N ARG A 748 -16.75 -18.62 -19.78
CA ARG A 748 -15.40 -18.55 -19.21
C ARG A 748 -15.37 -18.43 -17.70
N GLY A 749 -16.25 -17.60 -17.16
CA GLY A 749 -16.39 -17.39 -15.72
C GLY A 749 -17.16 -18.50 -14.99
N ARG A 750 -17.64 -19.55 -15.67
CA ARG A 750 -18.56 -20.57 -15.13
C ARG A 750 -17.78 -21.67 -14.41
N PHE A 751 -17.63 -21.57 -13.09
CA PHE A 751 -16.81 -22.48 -12.27
C PHE A 751 -15.30 -22.43 -12.61
N TYR A 752 -14.82 -21.29 -13.12
CA TYR A 752 -13.45 -21.17 -13.63
C TYR A 752 -12.37 -21.35 -12.55
N LEU A 753 -12.68 -21.00 -11.29
CA LEU A 753 -11.76 -21.08 -10.16
C LEU A 753 -12.49 -21.61 -8.93
N PHE A 754 -11.84 -22.53 -8.21
CA PHE A 754 -12.30 -23.12 -6.96
C PHE A 754 -11.34 -22.78 -5.82
N TRP A 755 -11.86 -22.19 -4.75
CA TRP A 755 -11.11 -22.01 -3.49
C TRP A 755 -11.23 -23.24 -2.60
N ASN A 756 -10.11 -23.73 -2.10
CA ASN A 756 -10.05 -24.68 -0.99
C ASN A 756 -10.16 -23.90 0.33
N CYS A 757 -11.26 -24.08 1.06
CA CYS A 757 -11.52 -23.35 2.30
C CYS A 757 -11.31 -24.21 3.57
N ILE A 758 -10.55 -25.31 3.48
CA ILE A 758 -10.22 -26.16 4.66
C ILE A 758 -9.49 -25.36 5.74
N LYS A 759 -8.47 -24.57 5.36
CA LYS A 759 -7.62 -23.83 6.30
C LYS A 759 -8.39 -22.72 7.05
N THR A 760 -9.49 -22.21 6.49
CA THR A 760 -10.28 -21.09 7.04
C THR A 760 -11.60 -21.52 7.70
N THR A 761 -12.20 -22.63 7.26
CA THR A 761 -13.46 -23.16 7.82
C THR A 761 -13.25 -24.34 8.77
N GLY A 762 -12.10 -25.01 8.70
CA GLY A 762 -11.83 -26.28 9.38
C GLY A 762 -12.60 -27.48 8.82
N LEU A 763 -13.34 -27.32 7.71
CA LEU A 763 -14.17 -28.35 7.07
C LEU A 763 -13.76 -28.56 5.60
N PRO A 764 -14.07 -29.72 4.97
CA PRO A 764 -13.89 -29.90 3.52
C PRO A 764 -14.88 -29.05 2.73
N VAL A 765 -14.48 -27.81 2.42
CA VAL A 765 -15.31 -26.83 1.72
C VAL A 765 -14.61 -26.35 0.47
N LEU A 766 -15.31 -26.45 -0.66
CA LEU A 766 -14.97 -25.76 -1.90
C LEU A 766 -15.88 -24.57 -2.13
N ILE A 767 -15.34 -23.51 -2.74
CA ILE A 767 -16.12 -22.37 -3.25
C ILE A 767 -15.76 -22.17 -4.72
N ALA A 768 -16.67 -22.58 -5.62
CA ALA A 768 -16.56 -22.32 -7.06
C ALA A 768 -17.03 -20.90 -7.38
N LEU A 769 -16.34 -20.21 -8.28
CA LEU A 769 -16.66 -18.85 -8.71
C LEU A 769 -17.50 -18.79 -9.99
N MET A 770 -18.39 -17.81 -10.06
CA MET A 770 -19.20 -17.45 -11.22
C MET A 770 -18.91 -15.99 -11.60
N ALA A 771 -18.05 -15.80 -12.60
CA ALA A 771 -17.55 -14.52 -13.10
C ALA A 771 -18.17 -14.11 -14.45
N GLY A 772 -17.89 -12.90 -14.93
CA GLY A 772 -18.30 -12.44 -16.27
C GLY A 772 -19.81 -12.54 -16.51
N ASN A 773 -20.22 -13.06 -17.67
CA ASN A 773 -21.64 -13.32 -17.95
C ASN A 773 -22.20 -14.51 -17.15
N ALA A 774 -21.37 -15.49 -16.77
CA ALA A 774 -21.79 -16.61 -15.92
C ALA A 774 -22.30 -16.15 -14.54
N ALA A 775 -21.75 -15.06 -14.00
CA ALA A 775 -22.28 -14.40 -12.80
C ALA A 775 -23.75 -13.99 -12.95
N HIS A 776 -24.14 -13.50 -14.13
CA HIS A 776 -25.50 -13.10 -14.50
C HIS A 776 -26.38 -14.28 -15.00
N GLN A 777 -25.80 -15.44 -15.28
CA GLN A 777 -26.53 -16.69 -15.53
C GLN A 777 -26.93 -17.37 -14.21
N ALA A 778 -26.03 -17.41 -13.22
CA ALA A 778 -26.29 -17.94 -11.87
C ALA A 778 -27.48 -17.25 -11.15
N GLU A 779 -27.73 -15.97 -11.46
CA GLU A 779 -28.92 -15.25 -10.99
C GLU A 779 -30.24 -15.87 -11.49
N ARG A 780 -30.24 -16.48 -12.68
CA ARG A 780 -31.46 -16.96 -13.39
C ARG A 780 -31.62 -18.48 -13.37
N MET A 781 -30.54 -19.24 -13.33
CA MET A 781 -30.57 -20.70 -13.17
C MET A 781 -31.05 -21.10 -11.77
N THR A 782 -31.65 -22.28 -11.65
CA THR A 782 -31.96 -22.93 -10.37
C THR A 782 -30.69 -23.45 -9.69
N ASP A 783 -30.77 -23.67 -8.38
CA ASP A 783 -29.67 -24.31 -7.63
C ASP A 783 -29.41 -25.74 -8.13
N ALA A 784 -30.44 -26.48 -8.55
CA ALA A 784 -30.31 -27.86 -9.00
C ALA A 784 -29.46 -27.99 -10.28
N GLU A 785 -29.66 -27.11 -11.26
CA GLU A 785 -28.87 -27.07 -12.51
C GLU A 785 -27.40 -26.73 -12.21
N ILE A 786 -27.18 -25.66 -11.43
CA ILE A 786 -25.84 -25.21 -11.02
C ILE A 786 -25.10 -26.32 -10.26
N LEU A 787 -25.77 -27.01 -9.35
CA LEU A 787 -25.18 -28.06 -8.52
C LEU A 787 -24.93 -29.35 -9.29
N GLY A 788 -25.81 -29.72 -10.22
CA GLY A 788 -25.60 -30.84 -11.14
C GLY A 788 -24.37 -30.64 -12.01
N GLU A 789 -24.24 -29.45 -12.62
CA GLU A 789 -23.08 -29.09 -13.44
C GLU A 789 -21.78 -29.08 -12.64
N VAL A 790 -21.71 -28.32 -11.54
CA VAL A 790 -20.44 -28.17 -10.79
C VAL A 790 -19.95 -29.51 -10.23
N THR A 791 -20.87 -30.39 -9.81
CA THR A 791 -20.54 -31.74 -9.33
C THR A 791 -20.10 -32.65 -10.47
N SER A 792 -20.68 -32.51 -11.67
CA SER A 792 -20.22 -33.19 -12.89
C SER A 792 -18.80 -32.75 -13.30
N GLN A 793 -18.51 -31.44 -13.23
CA GLN A 793 -17.16 -30.92 -13.51
C GLN A 793 -16.13 -31.43 -12.48
N LEU A 794 -16.47 -31.47 -11.19
CA LEU A 794 -15.61 -32.07 -10.16
C LEU A 794 -15.38 -33.57 -10.39
N ARG A 795 -16.42 -34.33 -10.77
CA ARG A 795 -16.31 -35.75 -11.17
C ARG A 795 -15.43 -35.96 -12.40
N ASN A 796 -15.44 -35.02 -13.35
CA ASN A 796 -14.62 -35.05 -14.55
C ASN A 796 -13.13 -34.78 -14.27
N VAL A 797 -12.81 -33.93 -13.29
CA VAL A 797 -11.43 -33.62 -12.88
C VAL A 797 -10.85 -34.71 -11.98
N PHE A 798 -11.58 -35.10 -10.94
CA PHE A 798 -11.10 -36.05 -9.92
C PHE A 798 -11.48 -37.50 -10.24
N LYS A 799 -11.41 -37.90 -11.52
CA LYS A 799 -11.78 -39.23 -12.06
C LYS A 799 -11.18 -40.44 -11.32
N HIS A 800 -10.03 -40.23 -10.65
CA HIS A 800 -9.31 -41.27 -9.90
C HIS A 800 -9.91 -41.54 -8.50
N VAL A 801 -10.93 -40.79 -8.07
CA VAL A 801 -11.57 -40.93 -6.76
C VAL A 801 -13.09 -40.73 -6.87
N ALA A 802 -13.87 -41.45 -6.06
CA ALA A 802 -15.31 -41.32 -6.03
C ALA A 802 -15.73 -39.98 -5.40
N VAL A 803 -16.02 -38.97 -6.23
CA VAL A 803 -16.51 -37.65 -5.78
C VAL A 803 -17.98 -37.76 -5.32
N PRO A 804 -18.25 -37.61 -4.01
CA PRO A 804 -19.61 -37.69 -3.46
C PRO A 804 -20.41 -36.43 -3.78
N ASP A 805 -21.73 -36.50 -3.60
CA ASP A 805 -22.55 -35.29 -3.59
C ASP A 805 -22.29 -34.46 -2.31
N PRO A 806 -22.42 -33.12 -2.36
CA PRO A 806 -22.20 -32.25 -1.21
C PRO A 806 -23.28 -32.39 -0.13
N LEU A 807 -22.88 -32.27 1.14
CA LEU A 807 -23.73 -32.33 2.34
C LEU A 807 -24.50 -31.04 2.61
N GLU A 808 -23.94 -29.89 2.19
CA GLU A 808 -24.54 -28.56 2.33
C GLU A 808 -24.07 -27.70 1.16
N THR A 809 -25.02 -26.99 0.54
CA THR A 809 -24.83 -26.24 -0.69
C THR A 809 -25.43 -24.85 -0.59
N ILE A 810 -24.73 -23.83 -1.10
CA ILE A 810 -25.25 -22.45 -1.12
C ILE A 810 -24.84 -21.76 -2.43
N VAL A 811 -25.81 -21.25 -3.18
CA VAL A 811 -25.57 -20.37 -4.35
C VAL A 811 -25.86 -18.92 -3.95
N THR A 812 -24.90 -18.02 -4.18
CA THR A 812 -25.13 -16.57 -3.94
C THR A 812 -25.80 -15.93 -5.15
N ARG A 813 -26.64 -14.91 -4.91
CA ARG A 813 -27.30 -14.10 -5.95
C ARG A 813 -27.26 -12.61 -5.56
N TRP A 814 -26.09 -12.00 -5.69
CA TRP A 814 -25.86 -10.60 -5.28
C TRP A 814 -26.60 -9.57 -6.14
N GLY A 815 -26.91 -9.89 -7.39
CA GLY A 815 -27.73 -9.06 -8.29
C GLY A 815 -29.17 -8.89 -7.80
N GLN A 816 -29.77 -9.96 -7.28
CA GLN A 816 -31.13 -9.95 -6.72
C GLN A 816 -31.24 -9.44 -5.27
N ASP A 817 -30.15 -9.34 -4.52
CA ASP A 817 -30.19 -8.86 -3.15
C ASP A 817 -30.63 -7.38 -3.09
N LYS A 818 -31.84 -7.10 -2.60
CA LYS A 818 -32.43 -5.74 -2.59
C LYS A 818 -31.57 -4.69 -1.87
N PHE A 819 -30.67 -5.12 -0.97
CA PHE A 819 -29.75 -4.27 -0.22
C PHE A 819 -28.34 -4.17 -0.84
N ALA A 820 -28.14 -4.68 -2.06
CA ALA A 820 -26.89 -4.57 -2.80
C ALA A 820 -27.14 -4.24 -4.29
N ASN A 821 -27.99 -5.01 -4.98
CA ASN A 821 -28.25 -4.93 -6.42
C ASN A 821 -26.97 -5.08 -7.26
N GLY A 822 -26.12 -6.06 -6.90
CA GLY A 822 -24.79 -6.32 -7.47
C GLY A 822 -23.70 -6.46 -6.40
N SER A 823 -22.45 -6.68 -6.82
CA SER A 823 -21.34 -7.05 -5.94
C SER A 823 -20.46 -5.85 -5.54
N TYR A 824 -19.83 -5.14 -6.49
CA TYR A 824 -18.98 -3.96 -6.23
C TYR A 824 -18.85 -3.07 -7.48
N SER A 825 -18.34 -1.84 -7.33
CA SER A 825 -18.17 -0.94 -8.47
C SER A 825 -16.97 -1.31 -9.35
N TYR A 826 -17.05 -0.93 -10.62
CA TYR A 826 -15.95 -1.00 -11.59
C TYR A 826 -15.94 0.29 -12.44
N VAL A 827 -14.86 0.55 -13.17
CA VAL A 827 -14.76 1.74 -14.04
C VAL A 827 -15.38 1.41 -15.40
N GLY A 828 -16.62 1.84 -15.61
CA GLY A 828 -17.35 1.63 -16.86
C GLY A 828 -16.75 2.42 -18.03
N THR A 829 -17.02 2.00 -19.26
CA THR A 829 -16.58 2.65 -20.51
C THR A 829 -16.77 4.17 -20.55
N ASP A 830 -17.87 4.66 -19.97
CA ASP A 830 -18.23 6.08 -19.95
C ASP A 830 -17.73 6.84 -18.71
N ALA A 831 -17.12 6.15 -17.74
CA ALA A 831 -16.68 6.74 -16.48
C ALA A 831 -15.52 7.72 -16.65
N LEU A 832 -15.56 8.81 -15.90
CA LEU A 832 -14.60 9.90 -15.99
C LEU A 832 -13.59 9.85 -14.83
N PRO A 833 -12.32 10.27 -15.05
CA PRO A 833 -11.35 10.46 -13.98
C PRO A 833 -11.92 11.35 -12.87
N GLY A 834 -11.91 10.84 -11.63
CA GLY A 834 -12.48 11.52 -10.46
C GLY A 834 -13.98 11.27 -10.21
N ASP A 835 -14.66 10.39 -10.96
CA ASP A 835 -16.07 10.04 -10.67
C ASP A 835 -16.26 9.47 -9.24
N TYR A 836 -15.28 8.74 -8.71
CA TYR A 836 -15.27 8.29 -7.31
C TYR A 836 -15.13 9.45 -6.29
N ASP A 837 -14.42 10.53 -6.63
CA ASP A 837 -14.33 11.73 -5.80
C ASP A 837 -15.63 12.54 -5.85
N LEU A 838 -16.29 12.58 -7.03
CA LEU A 838 -17.63 13.14 -7.14
C LEU A 838 -18.66 12.31 -6.36
N MET A 839 -18.53 10.99 -6.32
CA MET A 839 -19.31 10.12 -5.43
C MET A 839 -19.05 10.39 -3.95
N ALA A 840 -17.81 10.69 -3.55
CA ALA A 840 -17.44 11.01 -2.17
C ALA A 840 -18.00 12.36 -1.66
N LYS A 841 -17.96 13.42 -2.47
CA LYS A 841 -18.30 14.80 -2.03
C LYS A 841 -19.66 14.90 -1.31
N PRO A 842 -19.75 15.52 -0.12
CA PRO A 842 -21.03 15.72 0.57
C PRO A 842 -21.91 16.77 -0.12
N ILE A 843 -23.20 16.80 0.25
CA ILE A 843 -24.20 17.77 -0.20
C ILE A 843 -24.87 18.38 1.04
N GLY A 844 -24.38 19.54 1.49
CA GLY A 844 -24.87 20.21 2.69
C GLY A 844 -24.63 19.39 3.97
N ASN A 845 -25.67 18.72 4.48
CA ASN A 845 -25.57 17.80 5.62
C ASN A 845 -25.75 16.30 5.28
N LEU A 846 -25.78 15.94 4.00
CA LEU A 846 -25.75 14.57 3.50
C LEU A 846 -24.33 14.20 3.02
N HIS A 847 -23.67 13.29 3.74
CA HIS A 847 -22.34 12.76 3.43
C HIS A 847 -22.43 11.37 2.78
N PHE A 848 -21.39 10.96 2.04
CA PHE A 848 -21.34 9.68 1.33
C PHE A 848 -20.09 8.89 1.72
N ALA A 849 -20.25 7.59 1.97
CA ALA A 849 -19.16 6.63 2.17
C ALA A 849 -19.51 5.26 1.56
N GLY A 850 -18.55 4.33 1.52
CA GLY A 850 -18.63 3.06 0.80
C GLY A 850 -17.52 2.91 -0.23
N GLU A 851 -17.28 1.70 -0.73
CA GLU A 851 -16.20 1.42 -1.70
C GLU A 851 -16.32 2.24 -2.99
N ALA A 852 -17.55 2.43 -3.50
CA ALA A 852 -17.85 3.34 -4.61
C ALA A 852 -17.64 4.85 -4.31
N THR A 853 -16.94 5.19 -3.21
CA THR A 853 -16.51 6.55 -2.84
C THR A 853 -15.02 6.63 -2.49
N CYS A 854 -14.22 5.60 -2.79
CA CYS A 854 -12.78 5.57 -2.52
C CYS A 854 -12.01 5.38 -3.85
N GLY A 855 -11.61 6.48 -4.49
CA GLY A 855 -10.99 6.42 -5.83
C GLY A 855 -9.67 5.66 -5.90
N THR A 856 -8.90 5.64 -4.80
CA THR A 856 -7.61 4.93 -4.70
C THR A 856 -7.75 3.45 -4.31
N HIS A 857 -8.90 3.03 -3.79
CA HIS A 857 -9.13 1.64 -3.36
C HIS A 857 -10.61 1.23 -3.62
N PRO A 858 -11.13 1.32 -4.86
CA PRO A 858 -12.51 0.97 -5.17
C PRO A 858 -12.77 -0.53 -4.91
N ALA A 859 -14.03 -0.97 -4.94
CA ALA A 859 -14.46 -2.36 -4.73
C ALA A 859 -14.09 -3.07 -3.38
N THR A 860 -13.12 -2.57 -2.61
CA THR A 860 -12.49 -3.30 -1.50
C THR A 860 -13.12 -3.05 -0.12
N VAL A 861 -12.83 -3.98 0.81
CA VAL A 861 -13.17 -3.84 2.23
C VAL A 861 -12.42 -2.67 2.89
N HIS A 862 -11.14 -2.49 2.56
CA HIS A 862 -10.32 -1.42 3.13
C HIS A 862 -10.70 -0.04 2.56
N GLY A 863 -11.04 0.09 1.27
CA GLY A 863 -11.54 1.34 0.70
C GLY A 863 -12.89 1.74 1.27
N ALA A 864 -13.79 0.77 1.49
CA ALA A 864 -15.00 1.01 2.26
C ALA A 864 -14.69 1.52 3.68
N TYR A 865 -13.73 0.93 4.39
CA TYR A 865 -13.32 1.39 5.73
C TYR A 865 -12.74 2.82 5.71
N LEU A 866 -11.77 3.10 4.83
CA LEU A 866 -11.14 4.41 4.65
C LEU A 866 -12.16 5.52 4.33
N SER A 867 -13.14 5.22 3.46
CA SER A 867 -14.22 6.18 3.17
C SER A 867 -15.09 6.51 4.39
N GLY A 868 -15.24 5.56 5.34
CA GLY A 868 -15.91 5.79 6.61
C GLY A 868 -15.12 6.74 7.53
N LEU A 869 -13.79 6.56 7.60
CA LEU A 869 -12.90 7.47 8.32
C LEU A 869 -12.96 8.90 7.73
N ARG A 870 -12.94 9.01 6.40
CA ARG A 870 -13.11 10.30 5.70
C ARG A 870 -14.44 10.98 6.07
N ALA A 871 -15.57 10.28 5.96
CA ALA A 871 -16.87 10.86 6.29
C ALA A 871 -16.99 11.28 7.77
N ALA A 872 -16.29 10.60 8.68
CA ALA A 872 -16.18 11.04 10.08
C ALA A 872 -15.35 12.34 10.22
N SER A 873 -14.25 12.47 9.48
CA SER A 873 -13.45 13.70 9.39
C SER A 873 -14.28 14.88 8.84
N GLU A 874 -15.00 14.67 7.73
CA GLU A 874 -15.90 15.66 7.12
C GLU A 874 -16.97 16.17 8.10
N ILE A 875 -17.59 15.25 8.85
CA ILE A 875 -18.62 15.62 9.84
C ILE A 875 -18.01 16.41 11.00
N LEU A 876 -16.87 15.97 11.55
CA LEU A 876 -16.18 16.71 12.61
C LEU A 876 -15.77 18.10 12.12
N GLU A 877 -15.19 18.22 10.93
CA GLU A 877 -14.79 19.50 10.33
C GLU A 877 -16.00 20.42 10.14
N SER A 878 -17.14 19.90 9.69
CA SER A 878 -18.38 20.66 9.59
C SER A 878 -19.03 20.99 10.95
N THR A 879 -18.44 20.54 12.07
CA THR A 879 -18.92 20.77 13.45
C THR A 879 -17.99 21.70 14.23
N ILE A 880 -16.67 21.54 14.13
CA ILE A 880 -15.66 22.36 14.85
C ILE A 880 -14.83 23.30 13.97
N GLY A 881 -15.00 23.23 12.64
CA GLY A 881 -14.21 23.95 11.67
C GLY A 881 -12.92 23.22 11.23
N PRO A 882 -12.17 23.83 10.29
CA PRO A 882 -10.88 23.31 9.82
C PRO A 882 -9.84 23.26 10.95
N ILE A 883 -8.68 22.66 10.70
CA ILE A 883 -7.60 22.55 11.69
C ILE A 883 -6.95 23.93 11.91
N SER A 884 -7.28 24.57 13.03
CA SER A 884 -6.73 25.86 13.43
C SER A 884 -5.42 25.69 14.20
N PHE A 885 -4.45 26.58 13.94
CA PHE A 885 -3.16 26.63 14.63
C PHE A 885 -2.72 28.07 14.86
N HIS A 886 -1.82 28.29 15.83
CA HIS A 886 -1.31 29.61 16.16
C HIS A 886 -0.34 30.12 15.09
N LYS A 887 -0.45 31.39 14.73
CA LYS A 887 0.48 32.08 13.82
C LYS A 887 1.39 33.03 14.62
N PRO A 888 2.72 33.05 14.38
CA PRO A 888 3.45 32.23 13.42
C PRO A 888 3.51 30.75 13.85
N LEU A 889 3.30 29.86 12.88
CA LEU A 889 3.29 28.40 13.10
C LEU A 889 4.61 27.91 13.72
N VAL A 890 5.73 28.49 13.28
CA VAL A 890 7.07 28.24 13.83
C VAL A 890 7.53 29.47 14.60
N SER A 891 7.80 29.32 15.90
CA SER A 891 8.22 30.44 16.75
C SER A 891 9.55 31.07 16.31
N PRO A 892 9.75 32.39 16.49
CA PRO A 892 11.07 32.99 16.33
C PRO A 892 12.11 32.34 17.24
N ARG A 893 13.36 32.22 16.78
CA ARG A 893 14.45 31.73 17.62
C ARG A 893 14.76 32.72 18.74
N SER A 894 14.50 32.33 19.98
CA SER A 894 15.02 33.03 21.16
C SER A 894 16.55 33.09 21.10
N LYS A 895 17.12 34.27 21.40
CA LYS A 895 18.56 34.44 21.64
C LYS A 895 18.97 34.07 23.07
N THR A 896 18.01 33.78 23.94
CA THR A 896 18.17 33.50 25.37
C THR A 896 17.64 32.11 25.69
N ALA A 897 18.40 31.09 25.29
CA ALA A 897 18.12 29.68 25.56
C ALA A 897 19.37 28.89 26.01
N ASN A 898 20.44 29.58 26.41
CA ASN A 898 21.72 28.99 26.80
C ASN A 898 22.17 29.42 28.22
N THR A 899 21.22 29.87 29.06
CA THR A 899 21.51 30.47 30.39
C THR A 899 20.36 30.27 31.40
N MET A 900 19.69 29.11 31.35
CA MET A 900 18.81 28.65 32.43
C MET A 900 19.00 27.15 32.66
N SER A 901 20.11 26.80 33.33
CA SER A 901 20.40 25.43 33.80
C SER A 901 21.14 25.42 35.14
N THR A 902 20.97 26.45 35.97
CA THR A 902 21.49 26.53 37.35
C THR A 902 20.68 27.56 38.16
N THR A 903 19.52 27.17 38.69
CA THR A 903 18.87 27.91 39.79
C THR A 903 19.50 27.45 41.11
N ALA A 904 20.59 28.11 41.50
CA ALA A 904 21.19 27.96 42.84
C ALA A 904 20.55 28.93 43.83
N VAL A 905 20.65 28.61 45.12
CA VAL A 905 20.01 29.35 46.23
C VAL A 905 20.66 30.72 46.47
N ASN A 906 19.88 31.67 46.98
CA ASN A 906 20.30 33.04 47.32
C ASN A 906 21.55 33.11 48.20
N GLY A 907 22.44 34.06 47.89
CA GLY A 907 23.56 34.49 48.74
C GLY A 907 24.03 35.89 48.33
N THR A 908 24.09 36.82 49.28
CA THR A 908 24.42 38.24 49.07
C THR A 908 25.90 38.54 49.34
N THR A 909 26.58 39.32 48.48
CA THR A 909 27.12 40.69 48.77
C THR A 909 28.14 41.22 47.73
N SER A 910 28.10 42.54 47.49
CA SER A 910 29.20 43.49 47.17
C SER A 910 30.20 43.30 46.00
N ASN A 911 30.14 44.26 45.06
CA ASN A 911 31.22 45.06 44.44
C ASN A 911 32.47 44.41 43.77
N GLY A 912 32.69 44.75 42.49
CA GLY A 912 33.97 44.62 41.79
C GLY A 912 33.95 45.14 40.34
N THR A 913 34.76 46.17 40.03
CA THR A 913 34.86 46.83 38.70
C THR A 913 35.83 46.08 37.76
N PRO A 914 35.72 46.15 36.41
CA PRO A 914 36.29 45.15 35.50
C PRO A 914 37.68 45.50 34.94
N ALA A 915 38.38 44.49 34.40
CA ALA A 915 39.67 44.63 33.71
C ALA A 915 39.69 43.90 32.34
N ASN A 916 40.44 44.45 31.39
CA ASN A 916 40.59 43.93 30.01
C ASN A 916 41.60 42.78 29.90
N GLY A 917 41.37 41.84 28.98
CA GLY A 917 42.27 40.68 28.80
C GLY A 917 42.21 40.00 27.41
N ARG A 918 42.60 40.71 26.33
CA ARG A 918 42.82 40.06 25.02
C ARG A 918 44.05 39.15 25.06
N LYS A 919 43.94 37.91 24.57
CA LYS A 919 45.06 37.21 23.90
C LYS A 919 44.57 36.18 22.89
N ARG A 920 45.30 36.05 21.78
CA ARG A 920 45.08 35.16 20.63
C ARG A 920 46.37 34.39 20.40
N LYS A 921 46.29 33.09 20.14
CA LYS A 921 47.36 32.32 19.48
C LYS A 921 46.76 31.21 18.61
N GLU A 922 47.51 30.82 17.59
CA GLU A 922 47.15 29.87 16.54
C GLU A 922 47.99 28.57 16.66
N PRO A 923 47.66 27.49 15.91
CA PRO A 923 48.05 26.12 16.27
C PRO A 923 49.28 25.58 15.54
N PRO A 924 49.83 24.47 16.06
CA PRO A 924 50.37 23.32 15.30
C PRO A 924 49.57 22.03 15.63
N SER A 925 49.74 20.88 14.99
CA SER A 925 50.14 20.50 13.62
C SER A 925 49.74 19.01 13.44
N ILE A 926 49.75 18.46 12.22
CA ILE A 926 49.44 17.03 11.98
C ILE A 926 50.73 16.21 12.08
N GLU A 927 50.73 15.13 12.86
CA GLU A 927 51.58 13.96 12.62
C GLU A 927 51.07 12.71 13.36
N THR A 928 51.34 11.53 12.78
CA THR A 928 50.97 10.16 13.21
C THR A 928 51.94 9.18 12.52
N PRO A 929 52.11 7.90 12.95
CA PRO A 929 51.45 7.18 14.06
C PRO A 929 52.45 6.44 15.00
N ALA A 930 51.96 5.82 16.11
CA ALA A 930 52.13 4.37 16.41
C ALA A 930 51.89 3.97 17.90
N LYS A 931 51.23 2.81 18.05
CA LYS A 931 51.28 1.78 19.12
C LYS A 931 51.64 2.13 20.59
N ASN A 932 50.67 1.84 21.47
CA ASN A 932 50.74 1.20 22.80
C ASN A 932 51.90 1.55 23.77
N GLY A 933 51.54 2.23 24.86
CA GLY A 933 52.32 2.34 26.12
C GLY A 933 51.36 2.33 27.33
N MET A 934 51.87 2.12 28.56
CA MET A 934 51.08 1.64 29.71
C MET A 934 51.04 2.63 30.91
N HIS A 935 49.96 2.58 31.70
CA HIS A 935 49.81 3.14 33.08
C HIS A 935 49.83 4.69 33.24
N PRO A 936 49.41 5.28 34.41
CA PRO A 936 49.07 4.67 35.71
C PRO A 936 47.66 5.03 36.28
N GLU A 937 47.43 4.67 37.55
CA GLU A 937 46.16 4.71 38.30
C GLU A 937 45.80 6.07 38.94
N LYS A 938 44.50 6.24 39.29
CA LYS A 938 43.97 6.79 40.58
C LYS A 938 42.45 7.10 40.50
N PRO A 939 41.71 7.18 41.62
CA PRO A 939 41.81 6.41 42.86
C PRO A 939 40.47 5.67 43.18
N THR A 940 40.41 4.97 44.32
CA THR A 940 39.25 4.15 44.73
C THR A 940 38.01 4.94 45.15
N GLY A 941 36.83 4.46 44.72
CA GLY A 941 35.52 4.77 45.31
C GLY A 941 34.77 3.46 45.62
N ALA A 942 34.13 3.36 46.79
CA ALA A 942 33.61 2.08 47.29
C ALA A 942 32.37 1.57 46.50
N PRO A 943 32.25 0.26 46.26
CA PRO A 943 31.08 -0.32 45.62
C PRO A 943 29.86 -0.31 46.56
N ARG A 944 28.69 0.04 46.02
CA ARG A 944 27.39 -0.27 46.66
C ARG A 944 26.89 -1.61 46.14
N SER A 945 26.58 -2.54 47.03
CA SER A 945 26.01 -3.85 46.70
C SER A 945 24.52 -3.73 46.34
N ASN A 946 24.20 -3.81 45.04
CA ASN A 946 22.83 -4.03 44.58
C ASN A 946 22.56 -5.53 44.48
N ASN A 947 22.01 -6.12 45.56
CA ASN A 947 21.46 -7.48 45.52
C ASN A 947 20.08 -7.46 44.84
N SER A 948 20.07 -7.25 43.52
CA SER A 948 18.88 -7.26 42.68
C SER A 948 19.11 -8.18 41.49
N PHE A 949 18.19 -9.14 41.29
CA PHE A 949 18.21 -10.06 40.15
C PHE A 949 18.36 -9.28 38.82
N PRO A 950 19.23 -9.71 37.89
CA PRO A 950 19.36 -9.05 36.60
C PRO A 950 18.05 -9.14 35.83
N SER A 951 17.52 -7.99 35.40
CA SER A 951 16.33 -7.93 34.55
C SER A 951 16.54 -8.70 33.24
N ALA A 952 15.45 -9.17 32.62
CA ALA A 952 15.51 -9.80 31.30
C ALA A 952 16.18 -8.91 30.23
N SER A 953 16.04 -7.57 30.33
CA SER A 953 16.77 -6.62 29.47
C SER A 953 18.29 -6.75 29.64
N SER A 954 18.78 -6.78 30.87
CA SER A 954 20.22 -6.90 31.16
C SER A 954 20.80 -8.28 30.85
N LEU A 955 20.01 -9.36 30.99
CA LEU A 955 20.42 -10.70 30.53
C LEU A 955 20.53 -10.75 29.00
N ARG A 956 19.60 -10.11 28.29
CA ARG A 956 19.65 -10.01 26.83
C ARG A 956 20.78 -9.11 26.33
N GLU A 957 21.01 -7.96 26.98
CA GLU A 957 22.16 -7.08 26.71
C GLU A 957 23.50 -7.81 26.92
N ALA A 958 23.60 -8.73 27.91
CA ALA A 958 24.78 -9.56 28.14
C ALA A 958 24.95 -10.68 27.10
N TYR A 959 23.86 -11.34 26.70
CA TYR A 959 23.85 -12.36 25.64
C TYR A 959 24.25 -11.77 24.29
N ASP A 960 23.60 -10.67 23.88
CA ASP A 960 23.87 -9.99 22.61
C ASP A 960 25.33 -9.47 22.59
N LYS A 961 25.88 -9.04 23.74
CA LYS A 961 27.30 -8.67 23.88
C LYS A 961 28.24 -9.88 23.68
N ALA A 962 27.97 -11.02 24.31
CA ALA A 962 28.78 -12.23 24.17
C ALA A 962 28.76 -12.77 22.72
N MET A 963 27.59 -12.70 22.06
CA MET A 963 27.42 -13.00 20.64
C MET A 963 28.31 -12.11 19.76
N TRP A 964 28.27 -10.79 19.96
CA TRP A 964 29.11 -9.86 19.20
C TRP A 964 30.61 -10.00 19.49
N GLU A 965 31.00 -10.31 20.73
CA GLU A 965 32.40 -10.60 21.07
C GLU A 965 32.91 -11.88 20.38
N ALA A 966 32.07 -12.91 20.23
CA ALA A 966 32.42 -14.11 19.46
C ALA A 966 32.49 -13.84 17.95
N ILE A 967 31.55 -13.09 17.38
CA ILE A 967 31.56 -12.68 15.97
C ILE A 967 32.83 -11.88 15.65
N ILE A 968 33.21 -10.92 16.50
CA ILE A 968 34.42 -10.10 16.32
C ILE A 968 35.70 -10.93 16.53
N ALA A 969 35.66 -11.99 17.35
CA ALA A 969 36.78 -12.90 17.52
C ALA A 969 36.99 -13.84 16.31
N GLU A 970 35.93 -14.28 15.62
CA GLU A 970 36.03 -15.13 14.42
C GLU A 970 36.29 -14.33 13.14
N LEU A 971 35.62 -13.18 12.96
CA LEU A 971 35.64 -12.41 11.70
C LEU A 971 36.48 -11.12 11.75
N GLY A 972 36.94 -10.71 12.93
CA GLY A 972 37.51 -9.38 13.15
C GLY A 972 36.45 -8.27 13.12
N PRO A 973 36.83 -7.04 13.53
CA PRO A 973 35.95 -5.88 13.40
C PRO A 973 35.79 -5.46 11.93
N ALA A 974 34.60 -4.98 11.56
CA ALA A 974 34.32 -4.49 10.20
C ALA A 974 35.30 -3.38 9.76
N GLU A 975 35.73 -3.42 8.49
CA GLU A 975 36.67 -2.45 7.96
C GLU A 975 36.13 -1.01 7.97
N LEU A 976 36.94 -0.06 8.44
CA LEU A 976 36.62 1.35 8.36
C LEU A 976 36.59 1.83 6.90
N ARG A 977 35.54 2.59 6.55
CA ARG A 977 35.35 3.15 5.20
C ARG A 977 36.58 3.97 4.75
N PRO A 978 37.12 3.74 3.54
CA PRO A 978 38.34 4.42 3.08
C PRO A 978 38.17 5.94 3.00
N ALA A 979 39.23 6.65 3.38
CA ALA A 979 39.28 8.11 3.35
C ALA A 979 39.37 8.64 1.91
N LYS A 980 38.51 9.60 1.55
CA LYS A 980 38.46 10.15 0.19
C LYS A 980 39.63 11.09 -0.10
N LYS A 981 40.32 10.88 -1.23
CA LYS A 981 41.25 11.84 -1.84
C LYS A 981 40.52 13.13 -2.23
N PRO A 982 41.14 14.32 -2.12
CA PRO A 982 40.49 15.60 -2.40
C PRO A 982 40.18 15.77 -3.89
N LEU A 983 38.98 16.28 -4.19
CA LEU A 983 38.42 16.41 -5.55
C LEU A 983 38.43 17.85 -6.11
N ASN A 984 39.18 18.79 -5.49
CA ASN A 984 39.22 20.18 -5.93
C ASN A 984 40.58 20.52 -6.58
N PRO A 985 40.65 20.80 -7.90
CA PRO A 985 41.91 21.04 -8.60
C PRO A 985 42.60 22.34 -8.14
N PHE A 986 41.82 23.34 -7.67
CA PHE A 986 42.39 24.56 -7.12
C PHE A 986 43.19 24.32 -5.83
N LEU A 987 42.89 23.27 -5.04
CA LEU A 987 43.68 22.96 -3.84
C LEU A 987 45.06 22.36 -4.18
N LEU A 988 45.16 21.65 -5.31
CA LEU A 988 46.42 21.13 -5.82
C LEU A 988 47.25 22.27 -6.42
N TYR A 989 46.67 23.05 -7.34
CA TYR A 989 47.31 24.27 -7.86
C TYR A 989 47.72 25.25 -6.75
N GLN A 990 46.88 25.39 -5.71
CA GLN A 990 47.20 26.22 -4.55
C GLN A 990 48.46 25.72 -3.85
N LYS A 991 48.64 24.41 -3.65
CA LYS A 991 49.82 23.85 -2.98
C LYS A 991 51.12 24.31 -3.68
N ASP A 992 51.14 24.22 -5.00
CA ASP A 992 52.35 24.40 -5.79
C ASP A 992 52.64 25.89 -6.08
N TYR A 993 51.60 26.68 -6.38
CA TYR A 993 51.74 28.12 -6.68
C TYR A 993 51.64 29.05 -5.45
N TRP A 994 51.34 28.54 -4.24
CA TRP A 994 51.25 29.36 -3.02
C TRP A 994 52.51 30.21 -2.77
N HIS A 995 53.69 29.60 -2.94
CA HIS A 995 54.96 30.27 -2.66
C HIS A 995 55.30 31.34 -3.72
N ILE A 996 55.01 31.05 -4.99
CA ILE A 996 55.21 31.98 -6.11
C ILE A 996 54.27 33.19 -5.97
N CYS A 997 52.99 32.93 -5.70
CA CYS A 997 52.01 33.99 -5.48
C CYS A 997 52.35 34.83 -4.24
N LYS A 998 52.72 34.18 -3.13
CA LYS A 998 53.17 34.86 -1.91
C LYS A 998 54.34 35.80 -2.18
N SER A 999 55.39 35.35 -2.88
CA SER A 999 56.52 36.24 -3.17
C SER A 999 56.04 37.45 -3.96
N LYS A 1000 55.34 37.25 -5.09
CA LYS A 1000 54.81 38.35 -5.92
C LYS A 1000 53.96 39.35 -5.11
N CYS A 1001 53.13 38.88 -4.18
CA CYS A 1001 52.36 39.75 -3.28
C CYS A 1001 53.25 40.45 -2.24
N ASP A 1002 54.18 39.76 -1.57
CA ASP A 1002 55.12 40.37 -0.62
C ASP A 1002 56.01 41.42 -1.32
N ASP A 1003 56.52 41.12 -2.52
CA ASP A 1003 57.39 41.96 -3.34
C ASP A 1003 56.64 43.22 -3.84
N ALA A 1004 55.41 43.05 -4.37
CA ALA A 1004 54.54 44.17 -4.72
C ALA A 1004 54.20 45.04 -3.49
N ARG A 1005 54.06 44.44 -2.30
CA ARG A 1005 53.82 45.18 -1.05
C ARG A 1005 55.02 46.01 -0.62
N ARG A 1006 56.25 45.51 -0.79
CA ARG A 1006 57.48 46.29 -0.54
C ARG A 1006 57.57 47.46 -1.51
N ALA A 1007 57.35 47.23 -2.80
CA ALA A 1007 57.36 48.27 -3.83
C ALA A 1007 56.32 49.37 -3.55
N SER A 1008 55.08 49.01 -3.17
CA SER A 1008 54.00 49.97 -2.93
C SER A 1008 54.05 50.66 -1.55
N THR A 1009 54.91 50.23 -0.63
CA THR A 1009 55.03 50.82 0.72
C THR A 1009 56.41 51.37 1.07
N GLY A 1010 57.40 51.22 0.18
CA GLY A 1010 58.80 51.63 0.40
C GLY A 1010 59.55 50.83 1.49
N ASN A 1011 58.89 49.88 2.15
CA ASN A 1011 59.45 49.14 3.28
C ASN A 1011 59.95 47.76 2.83
N ALA A 1012 61.26 47.55 2.86
CA ALA A 1012 61.92 46.29 2.46
C ALA A 1012 61.48 45.05 3.25
N ASN A 1013 60.88 45.20 4.43
CA ASN A 1013 60.37 44.10 5.26
C ASN A 1013 58.86 43.86 5.14
N ALA A 1014 58.15 44.57 4.25
CA ALA A 1014 56.73 44.39 4.02
C ALA A 1014 56.39 42.97 3.51
N LYS A 1015 55.24 42.46 3.97
CA LYS A 1015 54.66 41.15 3.60
C LYS A 1015 53.15 41.30 3.44
N ALA A 1016 52.58 40.59 2.49
CA ALA A 1016 51.15 40.62 2.19
C ALA A 1016 50.34 39.80 3.21
N PRO A 1017 49.13 40.24 3.60
CA PRO A 1017 48.27 39.46 4.47
C PRO A 1017 47.75 38.20 3.75
N ARG A 1018 47.51 37.13 4.51
CA ARG A 1018 47.22 35.79 3.96
C ARG A 1018 45.99 35.75 3.03
N ASP A 1019 45.03 36.64 3.23
CA ASP A 1019 43.81 36.71 2.42
C ASP A 1019 43.98 37.48 1.09
N GLU A 1020 44.96 38.39 1.01
CA GLU A 1020 45.37 39.06 -0.21
C GLU A 1020 46.11 38.07 -1.14
N ILE A 1021 47.00 37.26 -0.56
CA ILE A 1021 47.64 36.13 -1.26
C ILE A 1021 46.60 35.12 -1.76
N ARG A 1022 45.56 34.80 -0.97
CA ARG A 1022 44.45 33.92 -1.40
C ARG A 1022 43.66 34.50 -2.58
N GLN A 1023 43.38 35.82 -2.58
CA GLN A 1023 42.68 36.48 -3.68
C GLN A 1023 43.53 36.51 -4.95
N ALA A 1024 44.81 36.87 -4.84
CA ALA A 1024 45.75 36.86 -5.97
C ALA A 1024 45.94 35.45 -6.55
N LEU A 1025 46.04 34.42 -5.70
CA LEU A 1025 46.18 33.02 -6.15
C LEU A 1025 44.89 32.49 -6.80
N GLY A 1026 43.72 32.88 -6.29
CA GLY A 1026 42.43 32.61 -6.93
C GLY A 1026 42.26 33.32 -8.27
N GLN A 1027 42.87 34.50 -8.44
CA GLN A 1027 42.95 35.19 -9.72
C GLN A 1027 43.90 34.47 -10.69
N MET A 1028 45.11 34.13 -10.24
CA MET A 1028 46.09 33.36 -11.02
C MET A 1028 45.53 32.03 -11.54
N TRP A 1029 44.69 31.33 -10.78
CA TRP A 1029 44.01 30.11 -11.25
C TRP A 1029 42.95 30.38 -12.34
N ARG A 1030 42.22 31.50 -12.27
CA ARG A 1030 41.22 31.86 -13.29
C ARG A 1030 41.88 32.29 -14.60
N ASP A 1031 42.98 33.02 -14.49
CA ASP A 1031 43.73 33.58 -15.63
C ASP A 1031 44.76 32.59 -16.19
N ALA A 1032 44.97 31.44 -15.53
CA ALA A 1032 45.88 30.41 -16.00
C ALA A 1032 45.43 29.86 -17.37
N PRO A 1033 46.32 29.74 -18.35
CA PRO A 1033 46.03 29.07 -19.61
C PRO A 1033 45.76 27.57 -19.40
N ALA A 1034 45.19 26.92 -20.42
CA ALA A 1034 44.62 25.57 -20.29
C ALA A 1034 45.67 24.50 -20.00
N ASP A 1035 46.86 24.62 -20.60
CA ASP A 1035 48.07 23.82 -20.35
C ASP A 1035 48.49 23.79 -18.88
N ILE A 1036 48.41 24.92 -18.17
CA ILE A 1036 48.73 25.01 -16.74
C ILE A 1036 47.62 24.40 -15.87
N ARG A 1037 46.37 24.38 -16.33
CA ARG A 1037 45.22 23.82 -15.57
C ARG A 1037 45.00 22.33 -15.81
N GLN A 1038 45.29 21.83 -17.01
CA GLN A 1038 44.95 20.47 -17.42
C GLN A 1038 45.56 19.39 -16.51
N PRO A 1039 46.86 19.43 -16.10
CA PRO A 1039 47.44 18.42 -15.23
C PRO A 1039 46.72 18.27 -13.88
N TYR A 1040 46.19 19.37 -13.34
CA TYR A 1040 45.40 19.34 -12.10
C TYR A 1040 43.99 18.78 -12.33
N LEU A 1041 43.37 19.03 -13.49
CA LEU A 1041 42.09 18.43 -13.85
C LEU A 1041 42.22 16.92 -14.06
N ASP A 1042 43.28 16.48 -14.75
CA ASP A 1042 43.60 15.07 -14.97
C ASP A 1042 43.90 14.35 -13.64
N GLN A 1043 44.66 14.97 -12.74
CA GLN A 1043 44.93 14.43 -11.40
C GLN A 1043 43.64 14.32 -10.56
N ILE A 1044 42.67 15.22 -10.71
CA ILE A 1044 41.34 15.06 -10.10
C ILE A 1044 40.50 13.96 -10.78
N ALA A 1045 40.65 13.74 -12.08
CA ALA A 1045 40.01 12.60 -12.76
C ALA A 1045 40.62 11.24 -12.32
N VAL A 1046 41.91 11.20 -11.98
CA VAL A 1046 42.55 10.07 -11.31
C VAL A 1046 42.00 9.91 -9.88
N HIS A 1047 42.05 10.96 -9.04
CA HIS A 1047 41.51 10.91 -7.66
C HIS A 1047 40.03 10.49 -7.61
N ARG A 1048 39.22 10.81 -8.64
CA ARG A 1048 37.84 10.35 -8.74
C ARG A 1048 37.79 8.83 -8.91
N ARG A 1049 38.43 8.29 -9.95
CA ARG A 1049 38.49 6.83 -10.19
C ARG A 1049 39.04 6.08 -8.99
N GLU A 1050 40.13 6.54 -8.38
CA GLU A 1050 40.70 5.92 -7.19
C GLU A 1050 39.74 5.93 -5.98
N ASN A 1051 38.99 7.01 -5.77
CA ASN A 1051 37.99 7.11 -4.71
C ASN A 1051 36.83 6.13 -4.94
N ASP A 1052 36.38 6.02 -6.18
CA ASP A 1052 35.23 5.22 -6.56
C ASP A 1052 35.60 3.72 -6.53
N GLU A 1053 36.76 3.33 -7.10
CA GLU A 1053 37.33 1.99 -6.97
C GLU A 1053 37.58 1.57 -5.52
N SER A 1054 38.13 2.47 -4.69
CA SER A 1054 38.38 2.17 -3.27
C SER A 1054 37.07 1.98 -2.50
N LEU A 1055 36.03 2.73 -2.86
CA LEU A 1055 34.71 2.60 -2.25
C LEU A 1055 34.02 1.30 -2.67
N GLU A 1056 34.11 0.90 -3.95
CA GLU A 1056 33.49 -0.33 -4.44
C GLU A 1056 34.15 -1.57 -3.83
N LYS A 1057 35.49 -1.62 -3.85
CA LYS A 1057 36.27 -2.68 -3.20
C LYS A 1057 35.97 -2.79 -1.69
N TRP A 1058 35.62 -1.68 -1.03
CA TRP A 1058 35.19 -1.69 0.38
C TRP A 1058 33.74 -2.18 0.55
N LYS A 1059 32.79 -1.80 -0.32
CA LYS A 1059 31.43 -2.37 -0.30
C LYS A 1059 31.46 -3.89 -0.42
N GLU A 1060 32.21 -4.42 -1.40
CA GLU A 1060 32.35 -5.86 -1.63
C GLU A 1060 32.80 -6.60 -0.35
N ARG A 1061 33.83 -6.08 0.33
CA ARG A 1061 34.33 -6.67 1.59
C ARG A 1061 33.37 -6.51 2.77
N ILE A 1062 32.61 -5.42 2.83
CA ILE A 1062 31.57 -5.24 3.87
C ILE A 1062 30.39 -6.19 3.64
N ILE A 1063 29.91 -6.35 2.41
CA ILE A 1063 28.83 -7.29 2.07
C ILE A 1063 29.25 -8.72 2.44
N GLU A 1064 30.49 -9.13 2.14
CA GLU A 1064 30.99 -10.45 2.52
C GLU A 1064 31.21 -10.59 4.04
N TRP A 1065 31.62 -9.52 4.74
CA TRP A 1065 31.73 -9.53 6.21
C TRP A 1065 30.36 -9.60 6.89
N GLU A 1066 29.35 -8.90 6.36
CA GLU A 1066 27.96 -8.99 6.82
C GLU A 1066 27.38 -10.38 6.56
N ARG A 1067 27.60 -10.95 5.36
CA ARG A 1067 27.18 -12.31 5.00
C ARG A 1067 27.75 -13.35 5.98
N LYS A 1068 29.06 -13.32 6.24
CA LYS A 1068 29.70 -14.17 7.26
C LYS A 1068 29.22 -13.88 8.68
N THR A 1069 28.89 -12.62 8.99
CA THR A 1069 28.36 -12.26 10.31
C THR A 1069 27.05 -12.98 10.59
N TYR A 1070 26.15 -13.14 9.61
CA TYR A 1070 24.96 -13.98 9.77
C TYR A 1070 25.30 -15.47 9.95
N GLU A 1071 26.22 -16.03 9.15
CA GLU A 1071 26.65 -17.44 9.29
C GLU A 1071 27.24 -17.75 10.68
N VAL A 1072 28.09 -16.86 11.21
CA VAL A 1072 28.71 -17.02 12.53
C VAL A 1072 27.70 -16.78 13.65
N LYS A 1073 26.84 -15.76 13.51
CA LYS A 1073 25.77 -15.45 14.46
C LYS A 1073 24.81 -16.63 14.63
N ASP A 1074 24.30 -17.20 13.54
CA ASP A 1074 23.31 -18.26 13.59
C ASP A 1074 23.94 -19.56 14.13
N ARG A 1075 25.18 -19.87 13.74
CA ARG A 1075 25.98 -20.96 14.33
C ARG A 1075 26.18 -20.78 15.83
N TRP A 1076 26.51 -19.55 16.27
CA TRP A 1076 26.74 -19.23 17.68
C TRP A 1076 25.46 -19.30 18.50
N CYS A 1077 24.33 -18.80 17.98
CA CYS A 1077 23.03 -18.87 18.66
C CYS A 1077 22.49 -20.31 18.73
N ALA A 1078 22.76 -21.14 17.72
CA ALA A 1078 22.43 -22.57 17.76
C ALA A 1078 23.27 -23.35 18.79
N ALA A 1079 24.56 -22.98 18.94
CA ALA A 1079 25.46 -23.58 19.93
C ALA A 1079 25.23 -23.03 21.36
N ASN A 1080 24.70 -21.81 21.50
CA ASN A 1080 24.44 -21.13 22.77
C ASN A 1080 22.99 -20.62 22.82
N PRO A 1081 21.96 -21.49 22.99
CA PRO A 1081 20.57 -21.04 23.10
C PRO A 1081 20.38 -20.06 24.28
N PHE A 1082 19.57 -19.02 24.09
CA PHE A 1082 19.33 -17.98 25.11
C PHE A 1082 18.89 -18.57 26.45
N ASP A 1083 17.99 -19.54 26.43
CA ASP A 1083 17.45 -20.22 27.62
C ASP A 1083 18.56 -20.92 28.43
N ALA A 1084 19.56 -21.50 27.75
CA ALA A 1084 20.71 -22.13 28.41
C ALA A 1084 21.65 -21.08 29.03
N PHE A 1085 21.83 -19.94 28.37
CA PHE A 1085 22.59 -18.79 28.88
C PHE A 1085 21.89 -18.14 30.10
N GLU A 1086 20.56 -18.02 30.07
CA GLU A 1086 19.75 -17.55 31.21
C GLU A 1086 19.89 -18.49 32.41
N ILE A 1087 19.74 -19.81 32.22
CA ILE A 1087 19.96 -20.82 33.27
C ILE A 1087 21.38 -20.72 33.86
N GLN A 1088 22.41 -20.58 33.01
CA GLN A 1088 23.80 -20.40 33.48
C GLN A 1088 23.98 -19.11 34.29
N ALA A 1089 23.42 -17.98 33.82
CA ALA A 1089 23.50 -16.71 34.52
C ALA A 1089 22.78 -16.75 35.87
N THR A 1090 21.59 -17.36 35.92
CA THR A 1090 20.83 -17.56 37.17
C THR A 1090 21.57 -18.48 38.15
N LYS A 1091 22.13 -19.60 37.68
CA LYS A 1091 22.93 -20.50 38.54
C LYS A 1091 24.15 -19.78 39.12
N LYS A 1092 24.88 -19.04 38.28
CA LYS A 1092 26.07 -18.28 38.70
C LYS A 1092 25.73 -17.13 39.66
N HIS A 1093 24.52 -16.57 39.56
CA HIS A 1093 24.01 -15.60 40.53
C HIS A 1093 23.71 -16.26 41.89
N LEU A 1094 23.06 -17.43 41.90
CA LEU A 1094 22.79 -18.20 43.13
C LEU A 1094 24.09 -18.65 43.83
N GLU A 1095 25.04 -19.22 43.08
CA GLU A 1095 26.38 -19.58 43.58
C GLU A 1095 27.13 -18.36 44.18
N SER A 1096 26.92 -17.16 43.61
CA SER A 1096 27.49 -15.92 44.15
C SER A 1096 26.82 -15.40 45.43
N MET A 1097 25.64 -15.92 45.80
CA MET A 1097 24.98 -15.61 47.07
C MET A 1097 25.37 -16.62 48.15
N GLU A 1098 25.40 -17.92 47.86
CA GLU A 1098 25.81 -18.96 48.82
C GLU A 1098 27.26 -18.77 49.31
N GLY A 1099 28.14 -18.20 48.47
CA GLY A 1099 29.52 -17.86 48.85
C GLY A 1099 29.68 -16.72 49.87
N VAL A 1100 28.60 -16.03 50.26
CA VAL A 1100 28.66 -14.87 51.17
C VAL A 1100 28.40 -15.26 52.64
N ASP A 1101 27.52 -16.22 52.91
CA ASP A 1101 27.03 -16.51 54.27
C ASP A 1101 28.03 -17.32 55.14
N GLN A 1102 29.10 -17.88 54.57
CA GLN A 1102 30.11 -18.64 55.33
C GLN A 1102 31.10 -17.78 56.16
N LYS A 1103 30.85 -16.47 56.36
CA LYS A 1103 31.80 -15.55 57.01
C LYS A 1103 31.29 -14.71 58.19
N ALA A 1104 30.07 -14.91 58.67
CA ALA A 1104 29.57 -14.23 59.87
C ALA A 1104 28.65 -15.14 60.69
N GLY A 1105 29.12 -15.63 61.85
CA GLY A 1105 28.30 -16.49 62.71
C GLY A 1105 29.07 -17.37 63.69
N ALA A 1106 29.87 -16.78 64.57
CA ALA A 1106 30.51 -17.49 65.69
C ALA A 1106 30.29 -16.74 67.00
N GLU A 1107 29.35 -17.23 67.81
CA GLU A 1107 29.36 -17.22 69.30
C GLU A 1107 28.26 -18.20 69.81
N PRO A 1108 28.22 -18.59 71.10
CA PRO A 1108 28.06 -20.01 71.45
C PRO A 1108 26.66 -20.48 71.90
N GLU A 1109 26.56 -21.82 71.95
CA GLU A 1109 25.69 -22.69 72.77
C GLU A 1109 24.40 -22.12 73.42
N VAL A 1110 23.27 -22.82 73.20
CA VAL A 1110 22.83 -23.88 74.14
C VAL A 1110 21.77 -24.81 73.52
N GLY A 1111 21.98 -26.11 73.77
CA GLY A 1111 21.07 -27.27 73.72
C GLY A 1111 19.64 -27.20 73.16
N ARG A 1112 19.39 -28.12 72.20
CA ARG A 1112 18.28 -29.13 72.17
C ARG A 1112 16.82 -28.61 72.27
N LYS A 1113 15.86 -29.02 71.43
CA LYS A 1113 15.65 -30.41 70.92
C LYS A 1113 14.49 -30.46 69.90
N ALA A 1114 14.66 -31.19 68.80
CA ALA A 1114 13.63 -31.87 67.98
C ALA A 1114 12.51 -31.01 67.30
N ARG A 1115 11.68 -31.53 66.36
CA ARG A 1115 11.83 -32.48 65.21
C ARG A 1115 10.44 -32.62 64.56
N ARG A 1116 10.36 -32.74 63.22
CA ARG A 1116 9.13 -32.80 62.38
C ARG A 1116 8.43 -31.43 62.17
N VAL A 1117 7.81 -31.17 61.02
CA VAL A 1117 7.82 -31.91 59.74
C VAL A 1117 8.69 -31.17 58.75
#